data_AF-A0ABD5KE68-F1
#
_entry.id   AF-A0ABD5KE68-F1
#
_cell.length_a   1.000
_cell.length_b   1.000
_cell.length_c   1.000
_cell.angle_alpha   90.00
_cell.angle_beta   90.00
_cell.angle_gamma   90.00
#
_symmetry.space_group_name_H-M   'P 1'
#
loop_
_entity.id
_entity.type
_entity.pdbx_description
1 polymer ?
#
loop_
_entity_poly.entity_id
_entity_poly.type
_entity_poly.pdbx_seq_one_letter_code
_entity_poly.pdbx_strand_id
1 'polypeptide(L)'
;MKTIKRSIAVATILGLCVSALPAYAAGNTATSSSAAMDKLIQSELIRGSGQGVNAAYLNKKATRIQAAVLYLRLSGLEKEALAYQGSETYDDAAQAGKVLQPVVGYLKQHPYVAEIVTGTEKFEPNAPLTAEGYAEMLLKVLGYEAGTDYEQGAASTYAAGKGIKALQGKGASQLTNRLMAEATAQALQTQLKNGSGTLEQSWLKHKEAGAFRPQTVQQTKYGAIDGKTYKQYGTLGWLGVPYAAPPVGELRWKAPQEPESWTGTRSAKEFAANSLQISGKNTVGSEDSLYLNIWRPDTTSSKLPVMVFLHGGGNMTGSGKDFQGEQLARSTNSIIISVNYRLGALGFFENAALKTGNALDDSGNYGLLDAFRALEWVQDNIEGFGGDTGNVTLAGQSAGARDVLATLISPLSKGLYQKAVAFSGGLTTASPEEGEQKSEDVLVKLLVQEGKAANAEEAKTWIGKQSQAQLESYLRALPADKLVTAFGATAIRMEPFPHLFRDGTVIPKEGFDAINNGNYTKVPLLLGSLETEFSGFAFGDPNFSPSITDGTLFTDKTKAEQYAAALKYGSEAYAGFNAERVAEQLTREAGQPPVYAYRFAWGTQPGVISERLLTLLGAPHGADMDFYTGHADGIAAYFPDGYFSDTNKPGRDQLSAAMAAYLKQFLYTGNPGTGGSPDLAAWTPWTKDAQAPIMRLDASNTTAEIGMSTQYNQGKDAVMAKMKKELPEETYKLLTEKVFAGRFFWE
;
A
#
# COMPACT_ATOMS: atom_id res chain seq x y z
N MET A 1 23.89 -49.61 -22.66
CA MET A 1 25.37 -49.62 -22.52
C MET A 1 25.84 -48.19 -22.23
N LYS A 2 26.77 -47.90 -21.31
CA LYS A 2 28.23 -48.24 -21.27
C LYS A 2 29.00 -47.68 -22.49
N THR A 3 30.11 -46.94 -22.42
CA THR A 3 30.78 -46.10 -21.37
C THR A 3 31.86 -45.25 -22.10
N ILE A 4 32.37 -44.06 -21.67
CA ILE A 4 33.56 -43.77 -20.80
C ILE A 4 33.91 -42.26 -21.05
N LYS A 5 34.01 -41.36 -20.05
CA LYS A 5 35.18 -40.89 -19.22
C LYS A 5 36.33 -40.25 -20.04
N ARG A 6 37.02 -39.14 -19.68
CA ARG A 6 37.24 -38.26 -18.47
C ARG A 6 37.55 -36.81 -18.98
N SER A 7 37.89 -35.71 -18.28
CA SER A 7 38.12 -35.23 -16.87
C SER A 7 37.98 -33.67 -16.88
N ILE A 8 37.41 -32.94 -15.91
CA ILE A 8 37.89 -32.42 -14.59
C ILE A 8 38.85 -31.19 -14.61
N ALA A 9 38.44 -30.12 -13.90
CA ALA A 9 39.17 -28.94 -13.38
C ALA A 9 39.62 -27.80 -14.34
N VAL A 10 39.77 -26.51 -13.93
CA VAL A 10 39.00 -25.61 -13.00
C VAL A 10 39.53 -24.14 -13.12
N ALA A 11 38.76 -23.16 -12.62
CA ALA A 11 39.15 -21.75 -12.30
C ALA A 11 39.15 -20.64 -13.39
N THR A 12 38.21 -19.70 -13.20
CA THR A 12 38.40 -18.23 -13.10
C THR A 12 39.02 -17.41 -14.26
N ILE A 13 38.23 -16.48 -14.82
CA ILE A 13 38.46 -15.01 -14.80
C ILE A 13 37.19 -14.30 -15.28
N LEU A 14 36.66 -13.38 -14.45
CA LEU A 14 35.73 -12.33 -14.85
C LEU A 14 35.73 -11.26 -13.73
N GLY A 15 35.87 -9.98 -14.08
CA GLY A 15 35.99 -8.89 -13.11
C GLY A 15 36.26 -7.54 -13.77
N LEU A 16 36.14 -6.47 -12.96
CA LEU A 16 36.07 -5.05 -13.35
C LEU A 16 34.73 -4.69 -14.05
N CYS A 17 33.93 -3.71 -13.60
CA CYS A 17 34.09 -2.74 -12.50
C CYS A 17 32.78 -2.55 -11.70
N VAL A 18 32.88 -2.53 -10.37
CA VAL A 18 31.94 -1.83 -9.46
C VAL A 18 32.79 -1.12 -8.40
N SER A 19 32.49 0.13 -8.10
CA SER A 19 33.35 1.00 -7.31
C SER A 19 32.99 1.08 -5.82
N ALA A 20 33.98 0.80 -4.97
CA ALA A 20 34.19 1.40 -3.65
C ALA A 20 33.03 1.38 -2.62
N LEU A 21 32.91 0.26 -1.90
CA LEU A 21 32.75 0.30 -0.44
C LEU A 21 34.03 -0.26 0.21
N PRO A 22 34.41 0.18 1.42
CA PRO A 22 35.72 -0.15 2.01
C PRO A 22 35.83 -1.64 2.33
N ALA A 23 36.66 -2.35 1.57
CA ALA A 23 36.91 -3.78 1.77
C ALA A 23 37.59 -4.05 3.13
N TYR A 24 36.98 -4.94 3.92
CA TYR A 24 37.55 -5.37 5.20
C TYR A 24 38.73 -6.32 4.93
N ALA A 25 39.95 -5.82 4.98
CA ALA A 25 41.13 -6.53 4.52
C ALA A 25 41.44 -7.78 5.38
N ALA A 26 41.31 -8.97 4.78
CA ALA A 26 41.79 -10.22 5.36
C ALA A 26 43.33 -10.27 5.25
N GLY A 27 44.04 -10.11 6.37
CA GLY A 27 45.47 -9.78 6.31
C GLY A 27 46.32 -9.97 7.57
N ASN A 28 46.08 -10.99 8.41
CA ASN A 28 47.14 -11.72 9.14
C ASN A 28 46.60 -12.89 9.97
N THR A 29 47.10 -14.11 9.74
CA THR A 29 46.77 -15.31 10.50
C THR A 29 47.92 -15.71 11.44
N ALA A 30 47.75 -15.51 12.75
CA ALA A 30 48.66 -16.06 13.77
C ALA A 30 47.94 -16.37 15.10
N THR A 31 47.57 -17.63 15.28
CA THR A 31 47.26 -18.34 16.55
C THR A 31 45.93 -18.03 17.30
N SER A 32 45.34 -19.11 17.82
CA SER A 32 44.31 -19.19 18.89
C SER A 32 42.81 -19.05 18.58
N SER A 33 42.36 -19.30 17.34
CA SER A 33 40.98 -19.71 17.07
C SER A 33 40.85 -21.25 17.02
N SER A 34 39.66 -21.75 17.34
CA SER A 34 39.25 -23.14 17.12
C SER A 34 38.25 -23.20 15.95
N ALA A 35 38.01 -24.37 15.37
CA ALA A 35 37.03 -24.49 14.27
C ALA A 35 35.62 -23.98 14.63
N ALA A 36 35.24 -24.03 15.91
CA ALA A 36 34.00 -23.43 16.40
C ALA A 36 34.05 -21.89 16.45
N MET A 37 35.19 -21.31 16.85
CA MET A 37 35.45 -19.86 16.76
C MET A 37 35.44 -19.38 15.31
N ASP A 38 36.10 -20.10 14.39
CA ASP A 38 36.12 -19.75 12.97
C ASP A 38 34.71 -19.78 12.38
N LYS A 39 33.89 -20.78 12.74
CA LYS A 39 32.45 -20.85 12.40
C LYS A 39 31.67 -19.64 12.94
N LEU A 40 31.89 -19.23 14.19
CA LEU A 40 31.24 -18.05 14.79
C LEU A 40 31.63 -16.73 14.12
N ILE A 41 32.86 -16.62 13.61
CA ILE A 41 33.33 -15.45 12.85
C ILE A 41 32.71 -15.45 11.45
N GLN A 42 32.78 -16.57 10.73
CA GLN A 42 32.20 -16.72 9.38
C GLN A 42 30.67 -16.56 9.36
N SER A 43 29.99 -16.92 10.45
CA SER A 43 28.54 -16.80 10.58
C SER A 43 28.06 -15.38 10.92
N GLU A 44 29.01 -14.47 11.16
CA GLU A 44 28.87 -13.13 11.75
C GLU A 44 28.30 -13.08 13.17
N LEU A 45 28.18 -14.22 13.87
CA LEU A 45 27.68 -14.22 15.24
C LEU A 45 28.61 -13.46 16.19
N ILE A 46 29.92 -13.41 15.92
CA ILE A 46 30.88 -12.60 16.68
C ILE A 46 31.64 -11.63 15.77
N ARG A 47 31.33 -10.34 15.94
CA ARG A 47 31.98 -9.23 15.24
C ARG A 47 33.07 -8.61 16.13
N GLY A 48 34.24 -8.39 15.52
CA GLY A 48 35.45 -7.96 16.22
C GLY A 48 35.50 -6.47 16.57
N SER A 49 36.71 -5.96 16.79
CA SER A 49 36.98 -4.52 16.74
C SER A 49 37.06 -4.03 15.29
N GLY A 50 37.39 -2.76 15.04
CA GLY A 50 37.76 -2.27 13.70
C GLY A 50 39.05 -2.87 13.10
N GLN A 51 39.59 -3.93 13.69
CA GLN A 51 40.74 -4.73 13.24
C GLN A 51 40.41 -6.24 13.26
N GLY A 52 39.13 -6.59 13.12
CA GLY A 52 38.63 -7.96 13.14
C GLY A 52 38.64 -8.62 14.53
N VAL A 53 38.36 -9.93 14.54
CA VAL A 53 38.51 -10.82 15.70
C VAL A 53 39.93 -11.37 15.68
N ASN A 54 40.81 -10.75 16.47
CA ASN A 54 42.23 -11.10 16.58
C ASN A 54 42.59 -11.43 18.04
N ALA A 55 43.82 -11.91 18.29
CA ALA A 55 44.26 -12.31 19.64
C ALA A 55 44.15 -11.18 20.69
N ALA A 56 44.37 -9.92 20.30
CA ALA A 56 44.23 -8.78 21.19
C ALA A 56 42.76 -8.45 21.51
N TYR A 57 41.84 -8.65 20.56
CA TYR A 57 40.39 -8.61 20.83
C TYR A 57 39.95 -9.75 21.74
N LEU A 58 40.36 -10.99 21.46
CA LEU A 58 39.96 -12.20 22.20
C LEU A 58 40.42 -12.18 23.66
N ASN A 59 41.57 -11.57 23.95
CA ASN A 59 42.11 -11.43 25.30
C ASN A 59 41.51 -10.27 26.12
N LYS A 60 40.73 -9.36 25.51
CA LYS A 60 40.02 -8.31 26.27
C LYS A 60 38.87 -8.91 27.10
N LYS A 61 38.51 -8.22 28.19
CA LYS A 61 37.29 -8.52 28.95
C LYS A 61 36.06 -8.28 28.08
N ALA A 62 35.05 -9.11 28.28
CA ALA A 62 33.72 -8.93 27.71
C ALA A 62 33.00 -7.73 28.37
N THR A 63 32.35 -6.88 27.59
CA THR A 63 31.49 -5.81 28.13
C THR A 63 29.99 -6.13 28.02
N ARG A 64 29.16 -5.44 28.82
CA ARG A 64 27.70 -5.56 28.80
C ARG A 64 27.10 -5.34 27.41
N ILE A 65 27.49 -4.28 26.68
CA ILE A 65 26.94 -4.01 25.35
C ILE A 65 27.29 -5.10 24.31
N GLN A 66 28.47 -5.72 24.40
CA GLN A 66 28.83 -6.83 23.50
C GLN A 66 27.92 -8.04 23.69
N ALA A 67 27.58 -8.35 24.95
CA ALA A 67 26.67 -9.45 25.27
C ALA A 67 25.22 -9.12 24.89
N ALA A 68 24.74 -7.90 25.18
CA ALA A 68 23.38 -7.49 24.80
C ALA A 68 23.17 -7.52 23.28
N VAL A 69 24.13 -7.03 22.49
CA VAL A 69 24.10 -7.15 21.02
C VAL A 69 24.10 -8.62 20.57
N LEU A 70 24.82 -9.50 21.26
CA LEU A 70 24.86 -10.93 20.97
C LEU A 70 23.56 -11.66 21.36
N TYR A 71 22.91 -11.28 22.47
CA TYR A 71 21.55 -11.71 22.82
C TYR A 71 20.58 -11.33 21.69
N LEU A 72 20.53 -10.04 21.34
CA LEU A 72 19.64 -9.52 20.30
C LEU A 72 19.88 -10.23 18.94
N ARG A 73 21.14 -10.57 18.60
CA ARG A 73 21.49 -11.34 17.40
C ARG A 73 21.03 -12.80 17.44
N LEU A 74 21.08 -13.44 18.61
CA LEU A 74 20.58 -14.80 18.81
C LEU A 74 19.04 -14.86 18.78
N SER A 75 18.38 -13.85 19.36
CA SER A 75 16.92 -13.72 19.43
C SER A 75 16.28 -13.06 18.19
N GLY A 76 17.05 -12.67 17.18
CA GLY A 76 16.58 -12.06 15.93
C GLY A 76 16.34 -10.54 15.95
N LEU A 77 16.41 -9.91 17.12
CA LEU A 77 16.08 -8.49 17.37
C LEU A 77 17.21 -7.49 17.04
N GLU A 78 18.41 -7.93 16.62
CA GLU A 78 19.56 -7.00 16.39
C GLU A 78 19.23 -5.89 15.38
N LYS A 79 18.54 -6.20 14.28
CA LYS A 79 18.18 -5.22 13.23
C LYS A 79 17.26 -4.13 13.79
N GLU A 80 16.30 -4.52 14.61
CA GLU A 80 15.30 -3.65 15.24
C GLU A 80 15.97 -2.73 16.26
N ALA A 81 16.79 -3.29 17.14
CA ALA A 81 17.54 -2.54 18.16
C ALA A 81 18.59 -1.57 17.56
N LEU A 82 19.18 -1.89 16.41
CA LEU A 82 20.06 -0.97 15.67
C LEU A 82 19.28 0.14 14.93
N ALA A 83 18.01 -0.07 14.62
CA ALA A 83 17.14 0.88 13.93
C ALA A 83 16.34 1.79 14.88
N TYR A 84 16.38 1.55 16.18
CA TYR A 84 15.62 2.29 17.21
C TYR A 84 15.92 3.81 17.19
N GLN A 85 14.87 4.63 17.03
CA GLN A 85 14.96 6.11 16.99
C GLN A 85 14.25 6.80 18.16
N GLY A 86 13.78 6.05 19.17
CA GLY A 86 13.10 6.62 20.33
C GLY A 86 14.03 7.50 21.17
N SER A 87 13.46 8.53 21.79
CA SER A 87 14.18 9.49 22.64
C SER A 87 14.55 8.93 24.02
N GLU A 88 13.84 7.91 24.49
CA GLU A 88 14.07 7.31 25.80
C GLU A 88 15.26 6.34 25.78
N THR A 89 16.25 6.63 26.61
CA THR A 89 17.45 5.80 26.75
C THR A 89 18.02 5.90 28.17
N TYR A 90 19.01 5.06 28.50
CA TYR A 90 19.71 5.16 29.78
C TYR A 90 20.64 6.38 29.78
N ASP A 91 20.79 7.04 30.93
CA ASP A 91 21.61 8.25 31.11
C ASP A 91 23.06 8.08 30.63
N ASP A 92 23.56 6.83 30.64
CA ASP A 92 24.90 6.45 30.25
C ASP A 92 25.01 5.82 28.85
N ALA A 93 23.95 5.87 28.03
CA ALA A 93 23.95 5.42 26.65
C ALA A 93 25.06 6.07 25.80
N ALA A 94 25.44 7.32 26.12
CA ALA A 94 26.56 8.01 25.49
C ALA A 94 27.92 7.30 25.67
N GLN A 95 28.06 6.37 26.63
CA GLN A 95 29.25 5.52 26.75
C GLN A 95 29.35 4.47 25.64
N ALA A 96 28.23 4.06 25.04
CA ALA A 96 28.25 3.22 23.85
C ALA A 96 28.72 4.04 22.64
N GLY A 97 29.54 3.43 21.77
CA GLY A 97 29.90 4.07 20.49
C GLY A 97 28.65 4.30 19.63
N LYS A 98 28.58 5.43 18.90
CA LYS A 98 27.35 5.95 18.24
C LYS A 98 26.43 4.91 17.58
N VAL A 99 26.99 3.94 16.87
CA VAL A 99 26.24 2.85 16.18
C VAL A 99 25.41 1.98 17.14
N LEU A 100 25.81 1.87 18.41
CA LEU A 100 25.16 1.06 19.45
C LEU A 100 24.36 1.90 20.46
N GLN A 101 24.26 3.21 20.27
CA GLN A 101 23.40 4.07 21.11
C GLN A 101 21.89 3.77 20.91
N PRO A 102 21.39 3.50 19.67
CA PRO A 102 20.06 2.93 19.45
C PRO A 102 19.79 1.68 20.29
N VAL A 103 20.76 0.76 20.37
CA VAL A 103 20.63 -0.50 21.11
C VAL A 103 20.42 -0.25 22.60
N VAL A 104 21.11 0.74 23.20
CA VAL A 104 20.92 1.08 24.62
C VAL A 104 19.54 1.70 24.88
N GLY A 105 19.01 2.49 23.93
CA GLY A 105 17.64 3.01 24.01
C GLY A 105 16.59 1.90 23.89
N TYR A 106 16.75 1.03 22.89
CA TYR A 106 15.90 -0.13 22.67
C TYR A 106 15.79 -1.02 23.92
N LEU A 107 16.92 -1.28 24.60
CA LEU A 107 16.93 -2.06 25.83
C LEU A 107 16.10 -1.42 26.95
N LYS A 108 16.08 -0.09 27.08
CA LYS A 108 15.30 0.60 28.13
C LYS A 108 13.78 0.44 27.93
N GLN A 109 13.31 0.44 26.69
CA GLN A 109 11.89 0.22 26.35
C GLN A 109 11.46 -1.25 26.45
N HIS A 110 12.42 -2.18 26.40
CA HIS A 110 12.16 -3.62 26.47
C HIS A 110 12.80 -4.20 27.73
N PRO A 111 12.26 -3.93 28.93
CA PRO A 111 12.87 -4.31 30.20
C PRO A 111 13.09 -5.82 30.34
N TYR A 112 12.24 -6.65 29.74
CA TYR A 112 12.42 -8.10 29.64
C TYR A 112 13.73 -8.53 28.92
N VAL A 113 14.36 -7.61 28.18
CA VAL A 113 15.70 -7.77 27.58
C VAL A 113 16.79 -7.11 28.44
N ALA A 114 16.51 -6.02 29.15
CA ALA A 114 17.48 -5.31 29.99
C ALA A 114 17.72 -5.96 31.37
N GLU A 115 16.72 -6.63 31.94
CA GLU A 115 16.81 -7.46 33.16
C GLU A 115 17.86 -8.60 33.04
N ILE A 116 18.31 -8.88 31.83
CA ILE A 116 19.36 -9.86 31.52
C ILE A 116 20.77 -9.30 31.79
N VAL A 117 20.90 -7.98 32.04
CA VAL A 117 22.19 -7.28 32.06
C VAL A 117 22.39 -6.36 33.28
N THR A 118 21.35 -5.67 33.76
CA THR A 118 21.43 -4.75 34.92
C THR A 118 20.11 -4.58 35.67
N GLY A 119 20.14 -4.73 37.00
CA GLY A 119 19.04 -4.36 37.91
C GLY A 119 19.18 -2.94 38.48
N THR A 120 19.43 -1.95 37.63
CA THR A 120 19.74 -0.55 38.02
C THR A 120 19.22 0.47 37.02
N GLU A 121 19.06 1.72 37.46
CA GLU A 121 18.68 2.90 36.63
C GLU A 121 19.68 3.22 35.49
N LYS A 122 20.81 2.50 35.43
CA LYS A 122 21.92 2.64 34.48
C LYS A 122 22.33 1.28 33.95
N PHE A 123 22.79 1.24 32.70
CA PHE A 123 23.15 0.00 32.00
C PHE A 123 24.67 -0.26 31.98
N GLU A 124 25.47 0.81 32.04
CA GLU A 124 26.94 0.86 31.95
C GLU A 124 27.49 0.06 30.74
N PRO A 125 27.31 0.55 29.49
CA PRO A 125 27.63 -0.21 28.26
C PRO A 125 29.03 -0.87 28.24
N ASN A 126 30.02 -0.19 28.81
CA ASN A 126 31.42 -0.62 28.81
C ASN A 126 31.85 -1.41 30.07
N ALA A 127 30.95 -1.60 31.05
CA ALA A 127 31.27 -2.34 32.26
C ALA A 127 31.61 -3.82 31.94
N PRO A 128 32.61 -4.42 32.60
CA PRO A 128 32.91 -5.83 32.44
C PRO A 128 31.73 -6.72 32.84
N LEU A 129 31.37 -7.68 31.98
CA LEU A 129 30.34 -8.66 32.27
C LEU A 129 30.90 -9.83 33.09
N THR A 130 30.05 -10.41 33.95
CA THR A 130 30.39 -11.59 34.76
C THR A 130 30.14 -12.89 33.99
N ALA A 131 30.90 -13.95 34.30
CA ALA A 131 30.63 -15.27 33.74
C ALA A 131 29.23 -15.80 34.13
N GLU A 132 28.75 -15.40 35.31
CA GLU A 132 27.42 -15.74 35.83
C GLU A 132 26.29 -15.09 35.02
N GLY A 133 26.35 -13.77 34.81
CA GLY A 133 25.35 -13.04 34.02
C GLY A 133 25.37 -13.42 32.54
N TYR A 134 26.54 -13.77 31.99
CA TYR A 134 26.60 -14.30 30.62
C TYR A 134 26.05 -15.74 30.52
N ALA A 135 26.16 -16.56 31.57
CA ALA A 135 25.50 -17.86 31.63
C ALA A 135 23.98 -17.71 31.72
N GLU A 136 23.49 -16.79 32.55
CA GLU A 136 22.06 -16.45 32.63
C GLU A 136 21.51 -15.94 31.28
N MET A 137 22.25 -15.06 30.60
CA MET A 137 21.90 -14.57 29.27
C MET A 137 21.74 -15.71 28.26
N LEU A 138 22.68 -16.65 28.21
CA LEU A 138 22.60 -17.82 27.33
C LEU A 138 21.48 -18.79 27.74
N LEU A 139 21.20 -18.94 29.04
CA LEU A 139 20.10 -19.76 29.54
C LEU A 139 18.73 -19.17 29.19
N LYS A 140 18.55 -17.85 29.32
CA LYS A 140 17.32 -17.16 28.91
C LYS A 140 17.06 -17.31 27.39
N VAL A 141 18.10 -17.21 26.55
CA VAL A 141 18.01 -17.53 25.10
C VAL A 141 17.62 -18.99 24.84
N LEU A 142 18.00 -19.92 25.72
CA LEU A 142 17.60 -21.34 25.66
C LEU A 142 16.20 -21.60 26.28
N GLY A 143 15.55 -20.57 26.83
CA GLY A 143 14.24 -20.63 27.48
C GLY A 143 14.26 -20.97 28.98
N TYR A 144 15.44 -21.02 29.63
CA TYR A 144 15.60 -21.34 31.05
C TYR A 144 15.72 -20.08 31.92
N GLU A 145 15.05 -20.09 33.08
CA GLU A 145 14.89 -18.91 33.94
C GLU A 145 15.42 -19.15 35.36
N ALA A 146 16.05 -18.12 35.95
CA ALA A 146 16.44 -18.14 37.36
C ALA A 146 15.20 -18.07 38.27
N GLY A 147 15.20 -18.82 39.36
CA GLY A 147 14.04 -19.02 40.23
C GLY A 147 13.07 -20.11 39.75
N THR A 148 12.95 -20.34 38.43
CA THR A 148 12.09 -21.38 37.83
C THR A 148 12.85 -22.68 37.58
N ASP A 149 14.01 -22.62 36.91
CA ASP A 149 14.78 -23.79 36.46
C ASP A 149 16.07 -24.02 37.27
N TYR A 150 16.59 -22.98 37.92
CA TYR A 150 17.82 -22.98 38.71
C TYR A 150 17.84 -21.83 39.73
N GLU A 151 18.62 -21.95 40.80
CA GLU A 151 18.74 -20.93 41.85
C GLU A 151 19.44 -19.65 41.35
N GLN A 152 19.07 -18.49 41.90
CA GLN A 152 19.71 -17.22 41.56
C GLN A 152 21.22 -17.28 41.90
N GLY A 153 22.06 -16.92 40.93
CA GLY A 153 23.53 -17.04 41.06
C GLY A 153 24.11 -18.45 40.83
N ALA A 154 23.29 -19.42 40.37
CA ALA A 154 23.74 -20.76 39.96
C ALA A 154 23.69 -21.00 38.44
N ALA A 155 23.45 -19.97 37.64
CA ALA A 155 23.37 -19.99 36.18
C ALA A 155 24.59 -20.63 35.52
N SER A 156 25.83 -20.30 35.93
CA SER A 156 27.05 -20.88 35.32
C SER A 156 27.19 -22.38 35.58
N THR A 157 26.67 -22.86 36.71
CA THR A 157 26.64 -24.28 37.05
C THR A 157 25.53 -25.01 36.30
N TYR A 158 24.33 -24.42 36.20
CA TYR A 158 23.21 -24.98 35.45
C TYR A 158 23.51 -25.03 33.94
N ALA A 159 24.10 -23.96 33.38
CA ALA A 159 24.53 -23.88 31.98
C ALA A 159 25.59 -24.95 31.65
N ALA A 160 26.54 -25.21 32.56
CA ALA A 160 27.49 -26.31 32.40
C ALA A 160 26.81 -27.70 32.38
N GLY A 161 25.72 -27.86 33.15
CA GLY A 161 24.84 -29.03 33.11
C GLY A 161 24.08 -29.19 31.79
N LYS A 162 23.84 -28.10 31.03
CA LYS A 162 23.30 -28.13 29.66
C LYS A 162 24.37 -28.32 28.58
N GLY A 163 25.66 -28.22 28.93
CA GLY A 163 26.81 -28.37 28.02
C GLY A 163 27.70 -27.13 27.88
N ILE A 164 27.28 -25.98 28.40
CA ILE A 164 28.00 -24.70 28.33
C ILE A 164 29.06 -24.62 29.44
N LYS A 165 30.08 -25.46 29.32
CA LYS A 165 31.13 -25.67 30.33
C LYS A 165 32.19 -24.57 30.37
N ALA A 166 32.32 -23.72 29.35
CA ALA A 166 33.34 -22.68 29.28
C ALA A 166 33.27 -21.66 30.43
N LEU A 167 32.08 -21.44 30.99
CA LEU A 167 31.82 -20.49 32.08
C LEU A 167 31.95 -21.12 33.48
N GLN A 168 32.02 -22.45 33.57
CA GLN A 168 32.00 -23.16 34.86
C GLN A 168 33.25 -22.83 35.69
N GLY A 169 33.05 -22.44 36.95
CA GLY A 169 34.13 -22.10 37.88
C GLY A 169 34.92 -20.84 37.48
N LYS A 170 34.38 -19.97 36.63
CA LYS A 170 35.00 -18.67 36.30
C LYS A 170 34.45 -17.58 37.22
N GLY A 171 35.35 -16.87 37.90
CA GLY A 171 34.98 -15.77 38.79
C GLY A 171 34.38 -14.58 38.05
N ALA A 172 33.60 -13.77 38.76
CA ALA A 172 32.84 -12.64 38.21
C ALA A 172 33.67 -11.63 37.38
N SER A 173 34.99 -11.55 37.58
CA SER A 173 35.87 -10.61 36.87
C SER A 173 36.66 -11.22 35.70
N GLN A 174 36.44 -12.51 35.37
CA GLN A 174 37.31 -13.30 34.47
C GLN A 174 36.80 -13.46 33.02
N LEU A 175 35.58 -13.02 32.68
CA LEU A 175 35.01 -13.23 31.34
C LEU A 175 35.76 -12.42 30.28
N THR A 176 36.40 -13.12 29.34
CA THR A 176 37.05 -12.55 28.15
C THR A 176 36.20 -12.76 26.90
N ASN A 177 36.49 -12.03 25.83
CA ASN A 177 35.85 -12.26 24.52
C ASN A 177 36.08 -13.69 24.00
N ARG A 178 37.23 -14.33 24.32
CA ARG A 178 37.43 -15.77 24.05
C ARG A 178 36.44 -16.65 24.82
N LEU A 179 36.33 -16.47 26.14
CA LEU A 179 35.42 -17.27 26.97
C LEU A 179 33.94 -17.03 26.64
N MET A 180 33.57 -15.79 26.28
CA MET A 180 32.25 -15.47 25.73
C MET A 180 31.98 -16.35 24.50
N ALA A 181 32.87 -16.30 23.50
CA ALA A 181 32.73 -17.03 22.24
C ALA A 181 32.69 -18.56 22.41
N GLU A 182 33.55 -19.11 23.27
CA GLU A 182 33.56 -20.55 23.59
C GLU A 182 32.25 -20.99 24.24
N ALA A 183 31.65 -20.16 25.09
CA ALA A 183 30.34 -20.40 25.66
C ALA A 183 29.21 -20.23 24.62
N THR A 184 29.28 -19.25 23.71
CA THR A 184 28.30 -19.12 22.62
C THR A 184 28.33 -20.33 21.69
N ALA A 185 29.52 -20.84 21.34
CA ALA A 185 29.66 -22.05 20.52
C ALA A 185 29.01 -23.28 21.18
N GLN A 186 29.13 -23.41 22.50
CA GLN A 186 28.50 -24.50 23.26
C GLN A 186 26.97 -24.30 23.36
N ALA A 187 26.50 -23.07 23.57
CA ALA A 187 25.08 -22.74 23.60
C ALA A 187 24.40 -23.03 22.25
N LEU A 188 25.04 -22.74 21.12
CA LEU A 188 24.55 -23.09 19.78
C LEU A 188 24.25 -24.59 19.63
N GLN A 189 25.04 -25.47 20.22
CA GLN A 189 24.81 -26.93 20.18
C GLN A 189 23.83 -27.43 21.24
N THR A 190 23.39 -26.55 22.15
CA THR A 190 22.48 -26.90 23.25
C THR A 190 21.03 -26.92 22.77
N GLN A 191 20.23 -27.87 23.28
CA GLN A 191 18.80 -27.96 22.99
C GLN A 191 18.01 -26.87 23.73
N LEU A 192 17.00 -26.30 23.07
CA LEU A 192 16.04 -25.40 23.70
C LEU A 192 15.19 -26.13 24.75
N LYS A 193 14.78 -25.44 25.83
CA LYS A 193 13.90 -25.97 26.89
C LYS A 193 12.61 -26.60 26.35
N ASN A 194 12.07 -26.05 25.26
CA ASN A 194 10.85 -26.52 24.61
C ASN A 194 11.05 -27.73 23.66
N GLY A 195 12.28 -28.24 23.51
CA GLY A 195 12.58 -29.39 22.64
C GLY A 195 12.50 -29.14 21.13
N SER A 196 12.32 -27.90 20.68
CA SER A 196 12.10 -27.56 19.25
C SER A 196 13.38 -27.58 18.36
N GLY A 197 14.49 -28.05 18.93
CA GLY A 197 15.81 -28.19 18.28
C GLY A 197 16.93 -27.54 19.09
N THR A 198 18.13 -27.52 18.49
CA THR A 198 19.27 -26.76 19.01
C THR A 198 19.06 -25.24 18.84
N LEU A 199 19.76 -24.45 19.65
CA LEU A 199 19.82 -23.00 19.45
C LEU A 199 20.40 -22.63 18.07
N GLU A 200 21.36 -23.39 17.53
CA GLU A 200 21.82 -23.18 16.15
C GLU A 200 20.68 -23.34 15.14
N GLN A 201 19.84 -24.37 15.28
CA GLN A 201 18.68 -24.57 14.40
C GLN A 201 17.61 -23.48 14.58
N SER A 202 17.44 -22.91 15.78
CA SER A 202 16.53 -21.77 15.98
C SER A 202 17.09 -20.50 15.37
N TRP A 203 18.35 -20.17 15.67
CA TRP A 203 19.06 -19.02 15.13
C TRP A 203 19.15 -19.06 13.59
N LEU A 204 19.41 -20.23 13.01
CA LEU A 204 19.35 -20.43 11.56
C LEU A 204 17.93 -20.22 11.02
N LYS A 205 16.87 -20.70 11.68
CA LYS A 205 15.47 -20.37 11.28
C LYS A 205 15.17 -18.87 11.34
N HIS A 206 15.79 -18.10 12.24
CA HIS A 206 15.68 -16.64 12.28
C HIS A 206 16.52 -15.97 11.17
N LYS A 207 17.69 -16.53 10.82
CA LYS A 207 18.52 -16.07 9.69
C LYS A 207 17.89 -16.40 8.32
N GLU A 208 17.17 -17.52 8.25
CA GLU A 208 16.37 -18.00 7.11
C GLU A 208 14.96 -17.40 7.09
N ALA A 209 14.58 -16.56 8.08
CA ALA A 209 13.29 -15.86 8.09
C ALA A 209 13.15 -14.82 6.95
N GLY A 210 14.21 -14.60 6.17
CA GLY A 210 14.15 -14.06 4.81
C GLY A 210 13.56 -15.03 3.77
N ALA A 211 12.63 -15.89 4.19
CA ALA A 211 11.79 -16.74 3.35
C ALA A 211 10.42 -16.90 4.02
N PHE A 212 9.36 -16.63 3.28
CA PHE A 212 7.99 -16.74 3.79
C PHE A 212 7.58 -18.21 3.95
N ARG A 213 6.73 -18.50 4.94
CA ARG A 213 6.12 -19.83 5.10
C ARG A 213 4.75 -19.86 4.40
N PRO A 214 4.59 -20.57 3.28
CA PRO A 214 3.29 -20.73 2.63
C PRO A 214 2.34 -21.55 3.51
N GLN A 215 1.51 -20.84 4.27
CA GLN A 215 0.45 -21.38 5.12
C GLN A 215 -0.66 -20.31 5.24
N THR A 216 -1.90 -20.74 5.49
CA THR A 216 -3.04 -19.81 5.62
C THR A 216 -3.08 -19.08 6.95
N VAL A 217 -2.48 -19.63 8.02
CA VAL A 217 -2.41 -18.96 9.33
C VAL A 217 -1.23 -18.00 9.37
N GLN A 218 -1.47 -16.71 9.53
CA GLN A 218 -0.44 -15.67 9.64
C GLN A 218 -0.65 -14.82 10.89
N GLN A 219 0.43 -14.23 11.40
CA GLN A 219 0.40 -13.32 12.55
C GLN A 219 0.36 -11.86 12.09
N THR A 220 -0.43 -11.06 12.81
CA THR A 220 -0.48 -9.59 12.70
C THR A 220 -0.19 -8.99 14.07
N LYS A 221 0.13 -7.70 14.12
CA LYS A 221 0.28 -6.90 15.36
C LYS A 221 -0.88 -7.09 16.35
N TYR A 222 -2.08 -7.36 15.84
CA TYR A 222 -3.33 -7.47 16.61
C TYR A 222 -3.78 -8.91 16.88
N GLY A 223 -3.06 -9.92 16.37
CA GLY A 223 -3.38 -11.35 16.55
C GLY A 223 -3.30 -12.18 15.26
N ALA A 224 -3.60 -13.47 15.37
CA ALA A 224 -3.51 -14.40 14.24
C ALA A 224 -4.75 -14.35 13.33
N ILE A 225 -4.55 -14.52 12.03
CA ILE A 225 -5.62 -14.68 11.02
C ILE A 225 -5.42 -15.96 10.20
N ASP A 226 -6.51 -16.62 9.78
CA ASP A 226 -6.48 -17.81 8.91
C ASP A 226 -7.22 -17.56 7.58
N GLY A 227 -6.46 -17.51 6.48
CA GLY A 227 -6.95 -17.25 5.11
C GLY A 227 -7.36 -18.52 4.34
N LYS A 228 -7.37 -18.44 3.00
CA LYS A 228 -7.68 -19.56 2.09
C LYS A 228 -6.71 -19.67 0.90
N THR A 229 -6.52 -20.88 0.38
CA THR A 229 -5.69 -21.16 -0.80
C THR A 229 -6.53 -21.17 -2.08
N TYR A 230 -6.19 -20.32 -3.03
CA TYR A 230 -6.76 -20.23 -4.36
C TYR A 230 -6.00 -21.14 -5.33
N LYS A 231 -6.31 -22.44 -5.30
CA LYS A 231 -5.52 -23.49 -5.99
C LYS A 231 -5.39 -23.30 -7.50
N GLN A 232 -6.40 -22.75 -8.18
CA GLN A 232 -6.35 -22.53 -9.63
C GLN A 232 -5.39 -21.41 -10.04
N TYR A 233 -5.09 -20.45 -9.15
CA TYR A 233 -4.12 -19.37 -9.40
C TYR A 233 -2.76 -19.63 -8.73
N GLY A 234 -2.68 -20.53 -7.75
CA GLY A 234 -1.45 -20.76 -6.98
C GLY A 234 -1.13 -19.60 -6.05
N THR A 235 -2.15 -19.12 -5.32
CA THR A 235 -2.06 -17.99 -4.38
C THR A 235 -2.74 -18.29 -3.05
N LEU A 236 -2.33 -17.55 -2.03
CA LEU A 236 -2.98 -17.48 -0.72
C LEU A 236 -3.69 -16.14 -0.61
N GLY A 237 -4.89 -16.14 -0.01
CA GLY A 237 -5.70 -14.94 0.20
C GLY A 237 -6.25 -14.84 1.63
N TRP A 238 -6.27 -13.62 2.16
CA TRP A 238 -6.87 -13.26 3.45
C TRP A 238 -7.87 -12.14 3.21
N LEU A 239 -9.15 -12.42 3.42
CA LEU A 239 -10.25 -11.50 3.13
C LEU A 239 -10.86 -10.99 4.44
N GLY A 240 -11.34 -9.74 4.47
CA GLY A 240 -11.98 -9.17 5.65
C GLY A 240 -11.05 -8.99 6.85
N VAL A 241 -9.78 -8.62 6.62
CA VAL A 241 -8.80 -8.36 7.69
C VAL A 241 -9.02 -6.95 8.23
N PRO A 242 -9.29 -6.76 9.55
CA PRO A 242 -9.48 -5.42 10.11
C PRO A 242 -8.16 -4.67 10.14
N TYR A 243 -8.17 -3.41 9.68
CA TYR A 243 -7.00 -2.52 9.77
C TYR A 243 -7.21 -1.33 10.72
N ALA A 244 -8.47 -1.04 11.04
CA ALA A 244 -8.90 -0.04 12.00
C ALA A 244 -10.08 -0.54 12.86
N ALA A 245 -10.37 0.15 13.96
CA ALA A 245 -11.59 -0.08 14.74
C ALA A 245 -12.85 0.34 13.94
N PRO A 246 -14.02 -0.29 14.18
CA PRO A 246 -15.28 0.09 13.52
C PRO A 246 -15.63 1.57 13.77
N PRO A 247 -15.81 2.41 12.74
CA PRO A 247 -16.03 3.85 12.87
C PRO A 247 -17.50 4.19 13.20
N VAL A 248 -18.05 3.54 14.25
CA VAL A 248 -19.46 3.59 14.64
C VAL A 248 -19.70 4.51 15.83
N GLY A 249 -20.88 5.14 15.89
CA GLY A 249 -21.29 5.99 17.01
C GLY A 249 -20.32 7.12 17.31
N GLU A 250 -19.62 7.05 18.45
CA GLU A 250 -18.61 8.03 18.85
C GLU A 250 -17.37 8.06 17.93
N LEU A 251 -17.14 7.02 17.12
CA LEU A 251 -16.07 6.97 16.11
C LEU A 251 -16.54 7.32 14.69
N ARG A 252 -17.84 7.59 14.48
CA ARG A 252 -18.33 8.21 13.24
C ARG A 252 -17.68 9.59 13.11
N TRP A 253 -17.24 9.99 11.91
CA TRP A 253 -16.56 11.27 11.66
C TRP A 253 -15.42 11.57 12.66
N LYS A 254 -14.57 10.58 12.89
CA LYS A 254 -13.26 10.73 13.55
C LYS A 254 -12.18 10.02 12.76
N ALA A 255 -10.92 10.36 13.03
CA ALA A 255 -9.76 9.65 12.52
C ALA A 255 -9.85 8.16 12.93
N PRO A 256 -9.55 7.23 12.01
CA PRO A 256 -9.69 5.80 12.27
C PRO A 256 -8.63 5.33 13.29
N GLN A 257 -9.06 4.59 14.30
CA GLN A 257 -8.22 4.11 15.40
C GLN A 257 -7.66 2.71 15.10
N GLU A 258 -6.64 2.27 15.85
CA GLU A 258 -6.18 0.87 15.77
C GLU A 258 -7.31 -0.12 16.14
N PRO A 259 -7.39 -1.30 15.49
CA PRO A 259 -8.35 -2.32 15.89
C PRO A 259 -7.96 -2.94 17.23
N GLU A 260 -8.94 -3.37 18.02
CA GLU A 260 -8.69 -4.14 19.25
C GLU A 260 -7.94 -5.44 18.92
N SER A 261 -6.95 -5.78 19.74
CA SER A 261 -6.20 -7.04 19.59
C SER A 261 -7.01 -8.23 20.10
N TRP A 262 -6.98 -9.34 19.36
CA TRP A 262 -7.75 -10.55 19.66
C TRP A 262 -6.86 -11.73 20.07
N THR A 263 -7.40 -12.63 20.89
CA THR A 263 -6.77 -13.91 21.23
C THR A 263 -7.20 -15.01 20.26
N GLY A 264 -6.39 -16.06 20.11
CA GLY A 264 -6.65 -17.15 19.17
C GLY A 264 -6.43 -16.74 17.71
N THR A 265 -7.26 -17.25 16.80
CA THR A 265 -7.12 -17.03 15.35
C THR A 265 -8.46 -16.63 14.73
N ARG A 266 -8.51 -15.44 14.11
CA ARG A 266 -9.69 -14.92 13.41
C ARG A 266 -9.76 -15.51 12.01
N SER A 267 -10.97 -15.89 11.56
CA SER A 267 -11.18 -16.30 10.17
C SER A 267 -11.04 -15.09 9.24
N ALA A 268 -10.19 -15.21 8.21
CA ALA A 268 -10.01 -14.22 7.16
C ALA A 268 -10.31 -14.87 5.79
N LYS A 269 -11.42 -15.61 5.71
CA LYS A 269 -11.77 -16.43 4.55
C LYS A 269 -12.82 -15.80 3.64
N GLU A 270 -13.63 -14.88 4.14
CA GLU A 270 -14.69 -14.23 3.37
C GLU A 270 -14.55 -12.71 3.41
N PHE A 271 -15.02 -12.03 2.37
CA PHE A 271 -15.02 -10.57 2.32
C PHE A 271 -15.89 -10.00 3.46
N ALA A 272 -15.40 -8.93 4.08
CA ALA A 272 -16.21 -8.14 5.01
C ALA A 272 -17.31 -7.35 4.27
N ALA A 273 -18.20 -6.71 5.04
CA ALA A 273 -19.23 -5.85 4.48
C ALA A 273 -18.63 -4.68 3.67
N ASN A 274 -19.29 -4.31 2.57
CA ASN A 274 -19.06 -3.03 1.91
C ASN A 274 -19.20 -1.87 2.91
N SER A 275 -18.47 -0.77 2.70
CA SER A 275 -18.80 0.51 3.31
C SER A 275 -20.21 0.95 2.91
N LEU A 276 -20.97 1.50 3.87
CA LEU A 276 -22.38 1.84 3.67
C LEU A 276 -22.57 2.82 2.50
N GLN A 277 -23.36 2.41 1.51
CA GLN A 277 -23.49 3.09 0.22
C GLN A 277 -24.86 2.86 -0.44
N ILE A 278 -25.21 3.67 -1.43
CA ILE A 278 -26.41 3.46 -2.26
C ILE A 278 -26.13 2.33 -3.28
N SER A 279 -27.10 1.43 -3.46
CA SER A 279 -27.15 0.46 -4.56
C SER A 279 -28.54 0.49 -5.20
N GLY A 280 -28.64 1.13 -6.36
CA GLY A 280 -29.91 1.33 -7.07
C GLY A 280 -30.88 2.22 -6.29
N LYS A 281 -31.92 1.62 -5.68
CA LYS A 281 -32.90 2.30 -4.82
C LYS A 281 -32.76 1.96 -3.33
N ASN A 282 -31.78 1.12 -2.97
CA ASN A 282 -31.58 0.59 -1.62
C ASN A 282 -30.24 1.10 -1.06
N THR A 283 -30.05 0.99 0.26
CA THR A 283 -28.75 1.13 0.91
C THR A 283 -28.16 -0.26 1.17
N VAL A 284 -26.85 -0.44 0.99
CA VAL A 284 -26.12 -1.68 1.23
C VAL A 284 -24.81 -1.41 1.98
N GLY A 285 -24.28 -2.42 2.68
CA GLY A 285 -23.04 -2.32 3.44
C GLY A 285 -23.25 -2.06 4.93
N SER A 286 -22.21 -1.56 5.60
CA SER A 286 -22.12 -1.31 7.04
C SER A 286 -21.26 -0.08 7.32
N GLU A 287 -21.40 0.51 8.51
CA GLU A 287 -20.40 1.46 9.04
C GLU A 287 -19.15 0.72 9.56
N ASP A 288 -19.33 -0.48 10.13
CA ASP A 288 -18.24 -1.44 10.39
C ASP A 288 -17.76 -2.02 9.04
N SER A 289 -16.83 -1.32 8.40
CA SER A 289 -16.37 -1.61 7.04
C SER A 289 -14.87 -1.43 6.79
N LEU A 290 -14.08 -1.01 7.79
CA LEU A 290 -12.63 -0.72 7.66
C LEU A 290 -11.77 -1.99 7.64
N TYR A 291 -11.93 -2.71 6.53
CA TYR A 291 -11.30 -4.00 6.24
C TYR A 291 -10.49 -3.95 4.95
N LEU A 292 -9.41 -4.72 4.90
CA LEU A 292 -8.63 -4.96 3.70
C LEU A 292 -8.57 -6.45 3.35
N ASN A 293 -8.27 -6.73 2.10
CA ASN A 293 -8.07 -8.08 1.57
C ASN A 293 -6.67 -8.19 0.99
N ILE A 294 -5.98 -9.31 1.20
CA ILE A 294 -4.57 -9.54 0.84
C ILE A 294 -4.48 -10.78 -0.03
N TRP A 295 -3.75 -10.72 -1.14
CA TRP A 295 -3.41 -11.88 -1.97
C TRP A 295 -1.93 -11.91 -2.30
N ARG A 296 -1.33 -13.11 -2.29
CA ARG A 296 0.08 -13.31 -2.70
C ARG A 296 0.36 -14.70 -3.30
N PRO A 297 1.42 -14.86 -4.10
CA PRO A 297 1.92 -16.17 -4.56
C PRO A 297 2.06 -17.19 -3.43
N ASP A 298 1.57 -18.40 -3.67
CA ASP A 298 1.74 -19.56 -2.78
C ASP A 298 3.14 -20.16 -3.01
N THR A 299 4.13 -19.45 -2.49
CA THR A 299 5.57 -19.70 -2.65
C THR A 299 6.33 -19.31 -1.38
N THR A 300 7.58 -19.73 -1.23
CA THR A 300 8.46 -19.28 -0.13
C THR A 300 9.02 -17.86 -0.33
N SER A 301 8.63 -17.15 -1.39
CA SER A 301 9.16 -15.83 -1.72
C SER A 301 8.80 -14.81 -0.63
N SER A 302 9.81 -14.07 -0.16
CA SER A 302 9.71 -12.91 0.71
C SER A 302 10.20 -11.65 -0.01
N LYS A 303 10.07 -10.48 0.66
CA LYS A 303 10.42 -9.17 0.11
C LYS A 303 9.81 -8.91 -1.27
N LEU A 304 8.58 -9.39 -1.42
CA LEU A 304 7.73 -9.11 -2.58
C LEU A 304 7.29 -7.64 -2.56
N PRO A 305 7.26 -6.94 -3.70
CA PRO A 305 6.61 -5.64 -3.79
C PRO A 305 5.15 -5.74 -3.33
N VAL A 306 4.62 -4.65 -2.78
CA VAL A 306 3.24 -4.57 -2.31
C VAL A 306 2.50 -3.53 -3.14
N MET A 307 1.30 -3.87 -3.61
CA MET A 307 0.37 -2.95 -4.26
C MET A 307 -0.87 -2.81 -3.39
N VAL A 308 -1.18 -1.61 -2.92
CA VAL A 308 -2.37 -1.29 -2.12
C VAL A 308 -3.35 -0.54 -3.01
N PHE A 309 -4.55 -1.07 -3.21
CA PHE A 309 -5.52 -0.59 -4.19
C PHE A 309 -6.75 0.05 -3.53
N LEU A 310 -7.02 1.31 -3.90
CA LEU A 310 -8.23 2.07 -3.58
C LEU A 310 -9.23 1.99 -4.74
N HIS A 311 -10.46 1.57 -4.46
CA HIS A 311 -11.47 1.32 -5.49
C HIS A 311 -12.08 2.59 -6.11
N GLY A 312 -12.76 2.42 -7.24
CA GLY A 312 -13.55 3.48 -7.87
C GLY A 312 -14.89 3.75 -7.18
N GLY A 313 -15.82 4.38 -7.90
CA GLY A 313 -17.20 4.62 -7.42
C GLY A 313 -17.50 6.02 -6.89
N GLY A 314 -16.75 7.04 -7.34
CA GLY A 314 -17.05 8.45 -7.05
C GLY A 314 -16.89 8.88 -5.60
N ASN A 315 -16.19 8.10 -4.77
CA ASN A 315 -16.18 8.18 -3.30
C ASN A 315 -17.56 8.12 -2.65
N MET A 316 -18.56 7.58 -3.37
CA MET A 316 -19.94 7.38 -2.94
C MET A 316 -20.34 5.89 -2.90
N THR A 317 -19.64 5.05 -3.66
CA THR A 317 -19.92 3.62 -3.90
C THR A 317 -18.63 2.84 -4.14
N GLY A 318 -18.71 1.52 -4.28
CA GLY A 318 -17.58 0.60 -4.52
C GLY A 318 -17.13 -0.16 -3.27
N SER A 319 -16.28 -1.17 -3.45
CA SER A 319 -15.65 -1.96 -2.38
C SER A 319 -14.33 -2.57 -2.84
N GLY A 320 -13.42 -2.82 -1.90
CA GLY A 320 -12.18 -3.56 -2.17
C GLY A 320 -12.42 -4.99 -2.68
N LYS A 321 -13.59 -5.60 -2.43
CA LYS A 321 -13.93 -6.90 -3.03
C LYS A 321 -14.08 -6.83 -4.56
N ASP A 322 -14.36 -5.65 -5.10
CA ASP A 322 -14.59 -5.42 -6.54
C ASP A 322 -13.27 -5.38 -7.33
N PHE A 323 -12.12 -5.53 -6.65
CA PHE A 323 -10.80 -5.73 -7.25
C PHE A 323 -10.15 -6.99 -6.64
N GLN A 324 -10.42 -8.14 -7.25
CA GLN A 324 -9.94 -9.44 -6.76
C GLN A 324 -8.51 -9.72 -7.20
N GLY A 325 -7.58 -9.77 -6.24
CA GLY A 325 -6.14 -9.71 -6.49
C GLY A 325 -5.46 -11.04 -6.85
N GLU A 326 -6.13 -12.20 -6.78
CA GLU A 326 -5.44 -13.49 -6.85
C GLU A 326 -4.70 -13.79 -8.17
N GLN A 327 -5.27 -13.45 -9.32
CA GLN A 327 -4.59 -13.67 -10.61
C GLN A 327 -3.46 -12.65 -10.82
N LEU A 328 -3.68 -11.38 -10.46
CA LEU A 328 -2.68 -10.33 -10.58
C LEU A 328 -1.46 -10.63 -9.69
N ALA A 329 -1.68 -10.99 -8.42
CA ALA A 329 -0.62 -11.37 -7.49
C ALA A 329 0.26 -12.50 -8.02
N ARG A 330 -0.34 -13.47 -8.75
CA ARG A 330 0.39 -14.57 -9.39
C ARG A 330 1.24 -14.12 -10.57
N SER A 331 0.70 -13.29 -11.46
CA SER A 331 1.36 -12.88 -12.70
C SER A 331 2.50 -11.88 -12.43
N THR A 332 2.26 -10.90 -11.56
CA THR A 332 3.29 -9.96 -11.09
C THR A 332 4.32 -10.62 -10.19
N ASN A 333 3.96 -11.68 -9.46
CA ASN A 333 4.72 -12.17 -8.30
C ASN A 333 4.91 -11.03 -7.28
N SER A 334 3.81 -10.42 -6.85
CA SER A 334 3.77 -9.36 -5.82
C SER A 334 2.66 -9.67 -4.79
N ILE A 335 2.60 -8.91 -3.71
CA ILE A 335 1.42 -8.89 -2.84
C ILE A 335 0.45 -7.83 -3.37
N ILE A 336 -0.81 -8.20 -3.55
CA ILE A 336 -1.91 -7.31 -3.92
C ILE A 336 -2.81 -7.15 -2.71
N ILE A 337 -3.19 -5.92 -2.39
CA ILE A 337 -4.07 -5.56 -1.29
C ILE A 337 -5.18 -4.67 -1.82
N SER A 338 -6.43 -4.92 -1.46
CA SER A 338 -7.58 -4.04 -1.74
C SER A 338 -8.18 -3.53 -0.43
N VAL A 339 -8.61 -2.27 -0.38
CA VAL A 339 -9.07 -1.61 0.85
C VAL A 339 -10.53 -1.16 0.72
N ASN A 340 -11.37 -1.45 1.72
CA ASN A 340 -12.63 -0.72 1.94
C ASN A 340 -12.34 0.52 2.81
N TYR A 341 -12.84 1.69 2.42
CA TYR A 341 -12.73 2.95 3.18
C TYR A 341 -14.11 3.62 3.31
N ARG A 342 -14.31 4.58 4.22
CA ARG A 342 -15.61 5.27 4.37
C ARG A 342 -15.96 6.08 3.12
N LEU A 343 -17.26 6.11 2.77
CA LEU A 343 -17.79 6.71 1.55
C LEU A 343 -18.88 7.74 1.84
N GLY A 344 -19.14 8.62 0.87
CA GLY A 344 -20.18 9.64 0.89
C GLY A 344 -20.16 10.47 2.17
N ALA A 345 -21.35 10.70 2.72
CA ALA A 345 -21.57 11.41 3.98
C ALA A 345 -20.82 10.85 5.20
N LEU A 346 -20.25 9.64 5.14
CA LEU A 346 -19.50 9.02 6.24
C LEU A 346 -17.97 9.14 6.03
N GLY A 347 -17.53 9.24 4.78
CA GLY A 347 -16.12 9.39 4.40
C GLY A 347 -15.68 10.83 4.17
N PHE A 348 -16.56 11.68 3.67
CA PHE A 348 -16.26 13.07 3.32
C PHE A 348 -17.42 13.95 3.78
N PHE A 349 -17.27 14.57 4.94
CA PHE A 349 -18.32 15.38 5.55
C PHE A 349 -17.70 16.44 6.46
N GLU A 350 -17.67 17.68 5.98
CA GLU A 350 -17.17 18.82 6.73
C GLU A 350 -18.35 19.53 7.42
N ASN A 351 -18.33 19.63 8.74
CA ASN A 351 -19.37 20.35 9.49
C ASN A 351 -18.86 20.94 10.83
N ALA A 352 -19.24 22.18 11.13
CA ALA A 352 -18.79 22.93 12.29
C ALA A 352 -19.21 22.31 13.63
N ALA A 353 -20.32 21.56 13.68
CA ALA A 353 -20.74 20.86 14.88
C ALA A 353 -19.85 19.66 15.25
N LEU A 354 -19.10 19.11 14.28
CA LEU A 354 -18.22 17.96 14.50
C LEU A 354 -16.81 18.35 14.96
N LYS A 355 -16.49 19.64 15.03
CA LYS A 355 -15.16 20.15 15.40
C LYS A 355 -14.86 19.94 16.90
N THR A 356 -13.93 19.03 17.16
CA THR A 356 -13.46 18.60 18.48
C THR A 356 -12.25 19.38 19.00
N GLY A 357 -11.50 20.04 18.11
CA GLY A 357 -10.17 20.60 18.38
C GLY A 357 -9.00 19.66 18.07
N ASN A 358 -9.25 18.39 17.71
CA ASN A 358 -8.24 17.48 17.16
C ASN A 358 -8.17 17.64 15.64
N ALA A 359 -7.04 18.13 15.12
CA ALA A 359 -6.88 18.48 13.71
C ALA A 359 -7.12 17.33 12.70
N LEU A 360 -7.09 16.06 13.12
CA LEU A 360 -7.43 14.92 12.26
C LEU A 360 -8.93 14.55 12.33
N ASP A 361 -9.55 14.63 13.51
CA ASP A 361 -11.01 14.44 13.65
C ASP A 361 -11.77 15.61 12.99
N ASP A 362 -11.18 16.80 13.04
CA ASP A 362 -11.71 18.05 12.51
C ASP A 362 -11.45 18.23 11.00
N SER A 363 -10.96 17.21 10.29
CA SER A 363 -10.54 17.32 8.88
C SER A 363 -11.67 17.22 7.85
N GLY A 364 -12.75 16.51 8.18
CA GLY A 364 -13.79 16.12 7.20
C GLY A 364 -13.36 15.02 6.20
N ASN A 365 -12.05 14.79 5.99
CA ASN A 365 -11.47 13.84 5.02
C ASN A 365 -11.33 12.39 5.54
N TYR A 366 -12.34 11.87 6.24
CA TYR A 366 -12.29 10.58 6.93
C TYR A 366 -11.93 9.38 6.02
N GLY A 367 -12.42 9.35 4.78
CA GLY A 367 -12.10 8.30 3.80
C GLY A 367 -10.64 8.33 3.31
N LEU A 368 -9.98 9.49 3.36
CA LEU A 368 -8.55 9.60 3.04
C LEU A 368 -7.69 9.23 4.27
N LEU A 369 -8.14 9.58 5.47
CA LEU A 369 -7.55 9.08 6.73
C LEU A 369 -7.63 7.55 6.83
N ASP A 370 -8.73 6.95 6.38
CA ASP A 370 -8.89 5.50 6.25
C ASP A 370 -7.84 4.88 5.32
N ALA A 371 -7.49 5.54 4.21
CA ALA A 371 -6.44 5.07 3.30
C ALA A 371 -5.04 5.18 3.93
N PHE A 372 -4.72 6.25 4.66
CA PHE A 372 -3.47 6.36 5.41
C PHE A 372 -3.36 5.28 6.49
N ARG A 373 -4.44 5.04 7.24
CA ARG A 373 -4.49 4.00 8.27
C ARG A 373 -4.37 2.57 7.72
N ALA A 374 -4.84 2.32 6.50
CA ALA A 374 -4.59 1.07 5.79
C ALA A 374 -3.11 0.93 5.37
N LEU A 375 -2.46 2.01 4.96
CA LEU A 375 -1.02 2.02 4.63
C LEU A 375 -0.14 1.84 5.88
N GLU A 376 -0.48 2.47 7.01
CA GLU A 376 0.16 2.21 8.31
C GLU A 376 0.07 0.72 8.69
N TRP A 377 -1.12 0.12 8.55
CA TRP A 377 -1.28 -1.31 8.78
C TRP A 377 -0.37 -2.16 7.89
N VAL A 378 -0.20 -1.78 6.62
CA VAL A 378 0.73 -2.44 5.69
C VAL A 378 2.18 -2.29 6.17
N GLN A 379 2.60 -1.12 6.63
CA GLN A 379 3.93 -0.90 7.21
C GLN A 379 4.16 -1.76 8.47
N ASP A 380 3.19 -1.83 9.37
CA ASP A 380 3.26 -2.62 10.62
C ASP A 380 3.23 -4.15 10.41
N ASN A 381 2.58 -4.65 9.35
CA ASN A 381 2.22 -6.07 9.25
C ASN A 381 2.78 -6.82 8.03
N ILE A 382 3.09 -6.15 6.92
CA ILE A 382 3.23 -6.87 5.64
C ILE A 382 4.51 -7.71 5.51
N GLU A 383 5.55 -7.46 6.32
CA GLU A 383 6.71 -8.37 6.40
C GLU A 383 6.29 -9.79 6.85
N GLY A 384 5.26 -9.92 7.71
CA GLY A 384 4.71 -11.21 8.12
C GLY A 384 4.09 -12.01 6.97
N PHE A 385 3.56 -11.32 5.95
CA PHE A 385 3.06 -11.91 4.72
C PHE A 385 4.16 -12.08 3.65
N GLY A 386 5.42 -11.77 3.98
CA GLY A 386 6.55 -11.80 3.05
C GLY A 386 6.63 -10.62 2.08
N GLY A 387 5.97 -9.50 2.39
CA GLY A 387 6.08 -8.25 1.62
C GLY A 387 7.36 -7.47 1.92
N ASP A 388 7.56 -6.39 1.19
CA ASP A 388 8.59 -5.38 1.48
C ASP A 388 7.97 -4.01 1.76
N THR A 389 8.13 -3.57 3.00
CA THR A 389 7.74 -2.25 3.53
C THR A 389 8.47 -1.08 2.84
N GLY A 390 9.67 -1.33 2.31
CA GLY A 390 10.41 -0.39 1.46
C GLY A 390 10.02 -0.42 -0.02
N ASN A 391 9.04 -1.25 -0.41
CA ASN A 391 8.63 -1.44 -1.80
C ASN A 391 7.09 -1.49 -1.95
N VAL A 392 6.42 -0.54 -1.31
CA VAL A 392 4.97 -0.33 -1.37
C VAL A 392 4.61 0.62 -2.52
N THR A 393 3.56 0.26 -3.25
CA THR A 393 2.95 1.03 -4.33
C THR A 393 1.51 1.32 -3.94
N LEU A 394 1.15 2.60 -3.79
CA LEU A 394 -0.25 2.99 -3.64
C LEU A 394 -0.89 3.09 -5.04
N ALA A 395 -2.01 2.41 -5.24
CA ALA A 395 -2.72 2.35 -6.50
C ALA A 395 -4.21 2.67 -6.29
N GLY A 396 -4.89 3.13 -7.32
CA GLY A 396 -6.35 3.23 -7.29
C GLY A 396 -6.96 3.46 -8.66
N GLN A 397 -8.29 3.36 -8.71
CA GLN A 397 -9.09 3.58 -9.92
C GLN A 397 -10.12 4.70 -9.69
N SER A 398 -10.37 5.54 -10.69
CA SER A 398 -11.38 6.61 -10.66
C SER A 398 -11.28 7.50 -9.43
N ALA A 399 -12.21 7.42 -8.48
CA ALA A 399 -12.17 8.19 -7.25
C ALA A 399 -11.00 7.78 -6.34
N GLY A 400 -10.77 6.49 -6.10
CA GLY A 400 -9.57 6.00 -5.42
C GLY A 400 -8.27 6.44 -6.12
N ALA A 401 -8.26 6.62 -7.44
CA ALA A 401 -7.10 7.18 -8.16
C ALA A 401 -6.89 8.68 -7.86
N ARG A 402 -7.97 9.46 -7.68
CA ARG A 402 -7.89 10.85 -7.22
C ARG A 402 -7.45 10.92 -5.76
N ASP A 403 -7.87 9.97 -4.93
CA ASP A 403 -7.40 9.82 -3.55
C ASP A 403 -5.89 9.50 -3.50
N VAL A 404 -5.39 8.59 -4.36
CA VAL A 404 -3.93 8.37 -4.54
C VAL A 404 -3.21 9.67 -4.88
N LEU A 405 -3.72 10.47 -5.82
CA LEU A 405 -3.10 11.75 -6.16
C LEU A 405 -3.15 12.74 -4.98
N ALA A 406 -4.25 12.79 -4.23
CA ALA A 406 -4.37 13.61 -3.01
C ALA A 406 -3.38 13.17 -1.91
N THR A 407 -3.03 11.89 -1.80
CA THR A 407 -1.97 11.45 -0.86
C THR A 407 -0.60 12.04 -1.21
N LEU A 408 -0.30 12.34 -2.48
CA LEU A 408 0.98 12.95 -2.87
C LEU A 408 1.18 14.32 -2.21
N ILE A 409 0.14 15.17 -2.21
CA ILE A 409 0.19 16.51 -1.59
C ILE A 409 -0.02 16.49 -0.06
N SER A 410 -0.55 15.39 0.49
CA SER A 410 -0.75 15.26 1.93
C SER A 410 0.58 15.18 2.69
N PRO A 411 0.75 15.88 3.82
CA PRO A 411 1.92 15.70 4.68
C PRO A 411 1.96 14.32 5.36
N LEU A 412 0.83 13.60 5.42
CA LEU A 412 0.68 12.32 6.11
C LEU A 412 1.19 11.11 5.30
N SER A 413 1.39 11.24 3.99
CA SER A 413 1.87 10.13 3.13
C SER A 413 3.34 9.77 3.31
N LYS A 414 4.11 10.58 4.03
CA LYS A 414 5.58 10.56 4.04
C LYS A 414 6.13 9.23 4.58
N GLY A 415 6.68 8.43 3.66
CA GLY A 415 7.30 7.13 3.94
C GLY A 415 6.36 5.92 3.85
N LEU A 416 5.04 6.14 3.75
CA LEU A 416 4.03 5.07 3.70
C LEU A 416 4.05 4.26 2.39
N TYR A 417 4.45 4.88 1.28
CA TYR A 417 4.67 4.23 -0.01
C TYR A 417 5.85 4.86 -0.77
N GLN A 418 6.35 4.14 -1.79
CA GLN A 418 7.52 4.54 -2.58
C GLN A 418 7.21 4.68 -4.09
N LYS A 419 5.99 4.33 -4.54
CA LYS A 419 5.47 4.47 -5.90
C LYS A 419 3.97 4.75 -5.88
N ALA A 420 3.44 5.38 -6.92
CA ALA A 420 2.01 5.61 -7.08
C ALA A 420 1.47 5.15 -8.46
N VAL A 421 0.22 4.72 -8.51
CA VAL A 421 -0.50 4.37 -9.75
C VAL A 421 -1.91 4.97 -9.72
N ALA A 422 -2.26 5.77 -10.73
CA ALA A 422 -3.58 6.39 -10.82
C ALA A 422 -4.25 5.97 -12.14
N PHE A 423 -5.17 5.01 -12.07
CA PHE A 423 -6.01 4.62 -13.20
C PHE A 423 -7.22 5.55 -13.27
N SER A 424 -7.30 6.39 -14.29
CA SER A 424 -8.42 7.34 -14.48
C SER A 424 -8.63 8.35 -13.34
N GLY A 425 -7.55 8.84 -12.73
CA GLY A 425 -7.59 9.84 -11.67
C GLY A 425 -6.99 11.18 -12.11
N GLY A 426 -7.73 12.27 -11.99
CA GLY A 426 -7.23 13.64 -12.18
C GLY A 426 -7.29 14.48 -10.91
N LEU A 427 -6.94 15.76 -11.01
CA LEU A 427 -6.64 16.62 -9.87
C LEU A 427 -7.87 17.44 -9.45
N THR A 428 -8.66 16.95 -8.48
CA THR A 428 -9.74 17.71 -7.82
C THR A 428 -9.67 17.70 -6.30
N THR A 429 -9.99 18.85 -5.70
CA THR A 429 -10.11 19.10 -4.25
C THR A 429 -11.16 20.17 -4.01
N ALA A 430 -11.96 20.06 -2.94
CA ALA A 430 -12.87 21.11 -2.51
C ALA A 430 -12.21 22.10 -1.52
N SER A 431 -12.83 23.25 -1.28
CA SER A 431 -12.63 24.02 -0.05
C SER A 431 -13.42 23.40 1.12
N PRO A 432 -13.00 23.61 2.37
CA PRO A 432 -13.84 23.31 3.54
C PRO A 432 -15.19 24.03 3.49
N GLU A 433 -15.23 25.28 3.01
CA GLU A 433 -16.45 26.10 2.94
C GLU A 433 -17.52 25.50 2.00
N GLU A 434 -17.12 24.92 0.87
CA GLU A 434 -18.02 24.14 -0.01
C GLU A 434 -18.54 22.88 0.70
N GLY A 435 -17.69 22.22 1.49
CA GLY A 435 -18.05 21.06 2.32
C GLY A 435 -19.09 21.39 3.38
N GLU A 436 -18.82 22.42 4.18
CA GLU A 436 -19.71 22.94 5.22
C GLU A 436 -21.08 23.29 4.62
N GLN A 437 -21.12 24.07 3.54
CA GLN A 437 -22.39 24.47 2.92
C GLN A 437 -23.19 23.26 2.43
N LYS A 438 -22.54 22.22 1.91
CA LYS A 438 -23.23 20.99 1.49
C LYS A 438 -23.71 20.14 2.66
N SER A 439 -22.98 20.15 3.78
CA SER A 439 -23.41 19.50 5.02
C SER A 439 -24.66 20.18 5.59
N GLU A 440 -24.74 21.53 5.55
CA GLU A 440 -25.93 22.28 5.94
C GLU A 440 -27.14 21.95 5.06
N ASP A 441 -26.96 21.92 3.73
CA ASP A 441 -28.05 21.59 2.79
C ASP A 441 -28.57 20.15 3.03
N VAL A 442 -27.68 19.21 3.33
CA VAL A 442 -28.01 17.84 3.74
C VAL A 442 -28.77 17.83 5.07
N LEU A 443 -28.31 18.57 6.07
CA LEU A 443 -28.95 18.66 7.39
C LEU A 443 -30.35 19.30 7.28
N VAL A 444 -30.49 20.37 6.50
CA VAL A 444 -31.76 21.04 6.18
C VAL A 444 -32.73 20.09 5.48
N LYS A 445 -32.26 19.36 4.46
CA LYS A 445 -33.06 18.34 3.75
C LYS A 445 -33.55 17.26 4.71
N LEU A 446 -32.70 16.75 5.60
CA LEU A 446 -33.07 15.72 6.57
C LEU A 446 -34.05 16.23 7.63
N LEU A 447 -33.86 17.44 8.16
CA LEU A 447 -34.79 18.05 9.13
C LEU A 447 -36.21 18.21 8.58
N VAL A 448 -36.35 18.55 7.29
CA VAL A 448 -37.65 18.62 6.61
C VAL A 448 -38.21 17.22 6.34
N GLN A 449 -37.38 16.25 5.93
CA GLN A 449 -37.81 14.86 5.69
C GLN A 449 -38.26 14.14 6.97
N GLU A 450 -37.69 14.47 8.13
CA GLU A 450 -38.13 13.97 9.44
C GLU A 450 -39.28 14.77 10.07
N GLY A 451 -39.77 15.83 9.40
CA GLY A 451 -40.87 16.66 9.90
C GLY A 451 -40.51 17.52 11.13
N LYS A 452 -39.21 17.72 11.40
CA LYS A 452 -38.70 18.59 12.48
C LYS A 452 -38.80 20.08 12.13
N ALA A 453 -38.97 20.38 10.84
CA ALA A 453 -39.26 21.68 10.27
C ALA A 453 -40.20 21.50 9.06
N ALA A 454 -41.13 22.41 8.82
CA ALA A 454 -42.06 22.31 7.69
C ALA A 454 -41.42 22.70 6.34
N ASN A 455 -40.28 23.42 6.38
CA ASN A 455 -39.58 23.94 5.21
C ASN A 455 -38.10 24.26 5.53
N ALA A 456 -37.33 24.66 4.51
CA ALA A 456 -35.90 24.94 4.65
C ALA A 456 -35.56 26.15 5.54
N GLU A 457 -36.42 27.17 5.61
CA GLU A 457 -36.22 28.36 6.44
C GLU A 457 -36.41 28.01 7.93
N GLU A 458 -37.45 27.25 8.26
CA GLU A 458 -37.64 26.66 9.58
C GLU A 458 -36.50 25.71 9.96
N ALA A 459 -35.96 24.93 9.02
CA ALA A 459 -34.84 24.03 9.28
C ALA A 459 -33.56 24.81 9.61
N LYS A 460 -33.19 25.84 8.84
CA LYS A 460 -32.06 26.74 9.16
C LYS A 460 -32.30 27.46 10.50
N THR A 461 -33.54 27.86 10.77
CA THR A 461 -33.96 28.45 12.05
C THR A 461 -33.88 27.45 13.22
N TRP A 462 -34.05 26.14 12.99
CA TRP A 462 -33.88 25.09 14.00
C TRP A 462 -32.40 24.86 14.29
N ILE A 463 -31.56 24.77 13.26
CA ILE A 463 -30.10 24.59 13.37
C ILE A 463 -29.51 25.73 14.20
N GLY A 464 -29.79 26.99 13.83
CA GLY A 464 -29.29 28.18 14.53
C GLY A 464 -29.82 28.41 15.95
N LYS A 465 -30.68 27.52 16.47
CA LYS A 465 -31.13 27.50 17.88
C LYS A 465 -30.44 26.44 18.73
N GLN A 466 -29.68 25.52 18.12
CA GLN A 466 -28.97 24.46 18.83
C GLN A 466 -27.58 24.96 19.27
N SER A 467 -27.09 24.45 20.39
CA SER A 467 -25.66 24.51 20.71
C SER A 467 -24.86 23.50 19.87
N GLN A 468 -23.55 23.71 19.75
CA GLN A 468 -22.65 22.82 19.00
C GLN A 468 -22.79 21.35 19.43
N ALA A 469 -22.80 21.07 20.73
CA ALA A 469 -22.97 19.71 21.27
C ALA A 469 -24.36 19.09 21.00
N GLN A 470 -25.41 19.91 20.86
CA GLN A 470 -26.74 19.42 20.46
C GLN A 470 -26.77 19.06 18.97
N LEU A 471 -26.08 19.81 18.10
CA LEU A 471 -25.91 19.46 16.70
C LEU A 471 -25.01 18.24 16.53
N GLU A 472 -23.91 18.13 17.26
CA GLU A 472 -23.02 16.96 17.23
C GLU A 472 -23.81 15.69 17.64
N SER A 473 -24.50 15.74 18.78
CA SER A 473 -25.32 14.63 19.26
C SER A 473 -26.43 14.26 18.27
N TYR A 474 -27.07 15.26 17.65
CA TYR A 474 -28.07 15.03 16.61
C TYR A 474 -27.49 14.34 15.38
N LEU A 475 -26.38 14.85 14.84
CA LEU A 475 -25.68 14.28 13.69
C LEU A 475 -25.21 12.84 13.95
N ARG A 476 -24.64 12.58 15.13
CA ARG A 476 -24.22 11.22 15.56
C ARG A 476 -25.41 10.27 15.70
N ALA A 477 -26.58 10.79 16.10
CA ALA A 477 -27.82 10.01 16.23
C ALA A 477 -28.57 9.77 14.90
N LEU A 478 -28.22 10.47 13.81
CA LEU A 478 -28.87 10.27 12.51
C LEU A 478 -28.66 8.83 12.00
N PRO A 479 -29.69 8.17 11.44
CA PRO A 479 -29.54 6.87 10.79
C PRO A 479 -28.61 6.98 9.57
N ALA A 480 -27.62 6.08 9.49
CA ALA A 480 -26.58 6.16 8.47
C ALA A 480 -27.10 5.96 7.04
N ASP A 481 -28.22 5.24 6.85
CA ASP A 481 -28.90 5.11 5.56
C ASP A 481 -29.47 6.45 5.06
N LYS A 482 -29.90 7.34 5.96
CA LYS A 482 -30.40 8.68 5.65
C LYS A 482 -29.25 9.61 5.26
N LEU A 483 -28.14 9.57 5.99
CA LEU A 483 -26.92 10.30 5.64
C LEU A 483 -26.41 9.90 4.24
N VAL A 484 -26.29 8.60 3.98
CA VAL A 484 -25.82 8.06 2.67
C VAL A 484 -26.77 8.41 1.52
N THR A 485 -28.09 8.50 1.75
CA THR A 485 -29.09 8.89 0.72
C THR A 485 -29.42 10.39 0.70
N ALA A 486 -28.81 11.21 1.56
CA ALA A 486 -29.02 12.65 1.57
C ALA A 486 -28.29 13.35 0.42
N PHE A 487 -27.12 12.87 0.01
CA PHE A 487 -26.40 13.36 -1.17
C PHE A 487 -27.10 12.91 -2.47
N GLY A 488 -26.97 13.72 -3.51
CA GLY A 488 -27.60 13.47 -4.82
C GLY A 488 -26.83 12.48 -5.69
N ALA A 489 -27.30 12.26 -6.92
CA ALA A 489 -26.53 11.55 -7.94
C ALA A 489 -25.34 12.42 -8.38
N THR A 490 -24.14 12.09 -7.89
CA THR A 490 -22.93 12.91 -8.05
C THR A 490 -22.33 12.82 -9.45
N ALA A 491 -22.25 11.60 -10.00
CA ALA A 491 -21.46 11.29 -11.19
C ALA A 491 -20.01 11.82 -11.05
N ILE A 492 -19.50 12.50 -12.08
CA ILE A 492 -18.16 13.11 -12.11
C ILE A 492 -18.25 14.63 -11.95
N ARG A 493 -18.86 15.09 -10.85
CA ARG A 493 -19.10 16.50 -10.49
C ARG A 493 -18.71 16.78 -9.04
N MET A 494 -18.21 17.98 -8.73
CA MET A 494 -17.86 18.36 -7.35
C MET A 494 -19.00 19.06 -6.60
N GLU A 495 -19.78 19.94 -7.25
CA GLU A 495 -20.93 20.63 -6.61
C GLU A 495 -21.91 19.71 -5.83
N PRO A 496 -22.37 18.56 -6.35
CA PRO A 496 -23.34 17.74 -5.64
C PRO A 496 -22.73 16.96 -4.46
N PHE A 497 -21.40 16.87 -4.38
CA PHE A 497 -20.64 16.19 -3.33
C PHE A 497 -19.19 16.70 -3.31
N PRO A 498 -18.90 17.83 -2.64
CA PRO A 498 -17.54 18.29 -2.42
C PRO A 498 -16.83 17.32 -1.46
N HIS A 499 -15.58 17.00 -1.77
CA HIS A 499 -14.73 16.08 -1.03
C HIS A 499 -13.25 16.39 -1.33
N LEU A 500 -12.33 15.73 -0.62
CA LEU A 500 -10.91 16.09 -0.62
C LEU A 500 -10.73 17.57 -0.25
N PHE A 501 -11.22 17.93 0.94
CA PHE A 501 -11.25 19.29 1.47
C PHE A 501 -9.85 19.77 1.82
N ARG A 502 -9.49 20.98 1.39
CA ARG A 502 -8.22 21.65 1.68
C ARG A 502 -8.18 22.23 3.11
N ASP A 503 -8.31 21.35 4.09
CA ASP A 503 -8.38 21.65 5.53
C ASP A 503 -7.11 22.32 6.07
N GLY A 504 -5.95 21.99 5.49
CA GLY A 504 -4.62 22.40 5.94
C GLY A 504 -3.95 21.40 6.89
N THR A 505 -4.56 20.24 7.15
CA THR A 505 -3.99 19.16 7.99
C THR A 505 -3.78 17.90 7.18
N VAL A 506 -4.85 17.36 6.60
CA VAL A 506 -4.81 16.14 5.79
C VAL A 506 -4.49 16.48 4.33
N ILE A 507 -5.00 17.61 3.83
CA ILE A 507 -4.69 18.16 2.51
C ILE A 507 -4.26 19.62 2.70
N PRO A 508 -3.13 20.08 2.12
CA PRO A 508 -2.69 21.48 2.25
C PRO A 508 -3.73 22.47 1.73
N LYS A 509 -3.73 23.70 2.24
CA LYS A 509 -4.73 24.74 1.88
C LYS A 509 -4.65 25.14 0.41
N GLU A 510 -3.45 25.02 -0.14
CA GLU A 510 -3.08 25.19 -1.55
C GLU A 510 -3.61 24.06 -2.43
N GLY A 511 -4.03 22.92 -1.86
CA GLY A 511 -4.42 21.73 -2.60
C GLY A 511 -3.31 21.28 -3.55
N PHE A 512 -3.66 21.05 -4.82
CA PHE A 512 -2.71 20.63 -5.83
C PHE A 512 -1.70 21.72 -6.25
N ASP A 513 -1.87 22.99 -5.87
CA ASP A 513 -0.83 24.01 -6.05
C ASP A 513 0.39 23.78 -5.13
N ALA A 514 0.29 22.90 -4.14
CA ALA A 514 1.46 22.39 -3.40
C ALA A 514 2.48 21.69 -4.32
N ILE A 515 2.04 21.10 -5.44
CA ILE A 515 2.92 20.51 -6.47
C ILE A 515 3.83 21.58 -7.07
N ASN A 516 3.28 22.74 -7.42
CA ASN A 516 3.98 23.86 -8.08
C ASN A 516 5.03 24.53 -7.20
N ASN A 517 5.05 24.20 -5.91
CA ASN A 517 6.02 24.64 -4.91
C ASN A 517 6.99 23.52 -4.50
N GLY A 518 6.94 22.37 -5.18
CA GLY A 518 7.72 21.17 -4.88
C GLY A 518 7.39 20.48 -3.55
N ASN A 519 6.34 20.92 -2.84
CA ASN A 519 5.98 20.48 -1.49
C ASN A 519 5.02 19.27 -1.52
N TYR A 520 5.49 18.14 -2.03
CA TYR A 520 4.72 16.90 -2.14
C TYR A 520 5.62 15.65 -2.11
N THR A 521 5.02 14.49 -1.88
CA THR A 521 5.68 13.17 -1.88
C THR A 521 6.05 12.77 -3.31
N LYS A 522 7.30 13.09 -3.70
CA LYS A 522 7.89 12.81 -5.02
C LYS A 522 8.27 11.33 -5.16
N VAL A 523 7.48 10.57 -5.91
CA VAL A 523 7.67 9.13 -6.22
C VAL A 523 7.53 8.86 -7.72
N PRO A 524 7.96 7.70 -8.27
CA PRO A 524 7.59 7.29 -9.62
C PRO A 524 6.08 7.09 -9.76
N LEU A 525 5.50 7.50 -10.89
CA LEU A 525 4.08 7.35 -11.18
C LEU A 525 3.82 6.55 -12.45
N LEU A 526 2.71 5.79 -12.44
CA LEU A 526 2.07 5.24 -13.63
C LEU A 526 0.62 5.77 -13.70
N LEU A 527 0.29 6.44 -14.78
CA LEU A 527 -1.01 7.10 -15.04
C LEU A 527 -1.74 6.36 -16.15
N GLY A 528 -3.04 6.10 -15.97
CA GLY A 528 -3.89 5.46 -16.97
C GLY A 528 -5.05 6.36 -17.39
N SER A 529 -5.36 6.39 -18.68
CA SER A 529 -6.61 6.92 -19.22
C SER A 529 -7.09 6.11 -20.42
N LEU A 530 -8.33 6.28 -20.86
CA LEU A 530 -8.97 5.40 -21.86
C LEU A 530 -9.41 6.18 -23.12
N GLU A 531 -9.48 5.49 -24.25
CA GLU A 531 -9.67 6.14 -25.57
C GLU A 531 -11.06 6.76 -25.76
N THR A 532 -12.10 6.03 -25.35
CA THR A 532 -13.48 6.52 -25.32
C THR A 532 -13.99 6.58 -23.89
N GLU A 533 -13.14 7.05 -22.97
CA GLU A 533 -13.36 7.02 -21.52
C GLU A 533 -14.70 7.63 -21.08
N PHE A 534 -15.16 8.70 -21.74
CA PHE A 534 -16.43 9.37 -21.41
C PHE A 534 -17.67 8.58 -21.85
N SER A 535 -17.53 7.55 -22.69
CA SER A 535 -18.67 6.85 -23.31
C SER A 535 -19.68 6.26 -22.33
N GLY A 536 -19.23 5.61 -21.24
CA GLY A 536 -20.12 5.11 -20.19
C GLY A 536 -20.91 6.23 -19.49
N PHE A 537 -20.30 7.42 -19.36
CA PHE A 537 -20.93 8.61 -18.80
C PHE A 537 -21.86 9.34 -19.78
N ALA A 538 -21.70 9.12 -21.08
CA ALA A 538 -22.62 9.56 -22.14
C ALA A 538 -23.79 8.58 -22.31
N PHE A 539 -23.53 7.27 -22.22
CA PHE A 539 -24.53 6.20 -22.28
C PHE A 539 -25.60 6.37 -21.20
N GLY A 540 -25.19 6.72 -19.98
CA GLY A 540 -26.09 7.06 -18.87
C GLY A 540 -26.58 8.51 -18.81
N ASP A 541 -26.22 9.37 -19.77
CA ASP A 541 -26.60 10.79 -19.73
C ASP A 541 -28.09 10.98 -20.11
N PRO A 542 -28.86 11.84 -19.40
CA PRO A 542 -30.27 12.10 -19.74
C PRO A 542 -30.50 12.62 -21.17
N ASN A 543 -29.49 13.23 -21.80
CA ASN A 543 -29.60 13.74 -23.18
C ASN A 543 -29.52 12.61 -24.23
N PHE A 544 -29.02 11.41 -23.88
CA PHE A 544 -28.75 10.33 -24.84
C PHE A 544 -29.39 8.99 -24.48
N SER A 545 -29.44 8.64 -23.18
CA SER A 545 -30.05 7.39 -22.68
C SER A 545 -31.46 7.10 -23.20
N PRO A 546 -32.37 8.08 -23.44
CA PRO A 546 -33.67 7.80 -24.08
C PRO A 546 -33.52 7.24 -25.50
N SER A 547 -32.64 7.85 -26.31
CA SER A 547 -32.44 7.48 -27.73
C SER A 547 -31.63 6.19 -27.93
N ILE A 548 -30.80 5.82 -26.95
CA ILE A 548 -30.17 4.49 -26.88
C ILE A 548 -31.22 3.40 -26.62
N THR A 549 -32.24 3.74 -25.83
CA THR A 549 -33.29 2.84 -25.34
C THR A 549 -34.42 2.66 -26.36
N ASP A 550 -34.93 3.75 -26.96
CA ASP A 550 -35.96 3.69 -28.01
C ASP A 550 -35.39 3.28 -29.39
N GLY A 551 -34.07 3.17 -29.50
CA GLY A 551 -33.34 2.77 -30.70
C GLY A 551 -33.13 3.89 -31.72
N THR A 552 -33.72 5.08 -31.53
CA THR A 552 -33.63 6.18 -32.49
C THR A 552 -32.22 6.72 -32.65
N LEU A 553 -31.30 6.50 -31.70
CA LEU A 553 -29.88 6.83 -31.88
C LEU A 553 -29.26 6.14 -33.11
N PHE A 554 -29.79 4.97 -33.51
CA PHE A 554 -29.28 4.18 -34.63
C PHE A 554 -29.98 4.49 -35.96
N THR A 555 -31.00 5.36 -35.97
CA THR A 555 -31.80 5.72 -37.16
C THR A 555 -31.86 7.23 -37.42
N ASP A 556 -31.72 8.04 -36.37
CA ASP A 556 -31.69 9.50 -36.43
C ASP A 556 -30.23 9.96 -36.54
N LYS A 557 -29.88 10.46 -37.73
CA LYS A 557 -28.53 10.94 -38.03
C LYS A 557 -28.07 12.04 -37.06
N THR A 558 -28.94 12.97 -36.68
CA THR A 558 -28.56 14.11 -35.83
C THR A 558 -28.21 13.62 -34.42
N LYS A 559 -29.01 12.69 -33.86
CA LYS A 559 -28.70 12.07 -32.57
C LYS A 559 -27.40 11.28 -32.61
N ALA A 560 -27.16 10.52 -33.69
CA ALA A 560 -25.92 9.77 -33.88
C ALA A 560 -24.68 10.70 -33.92
N GLU A 561 -24.75 11.80 -34.69
CA GLU A 561 -23.66 12.78 -34.77
C GLU A 561 -23.43 13.52 -33.44
N GLN A 562 -24.49 13.88 -32.71
CA GLN A 562 -24.40 14.48 -31.38
C GLN A 562 -23.75 13.53 -30.35
N TYR A 563 -24.13 12.24 -30.36
CA TYR A 563 -23.55 11.24 -29.45
C TYR A 563 -22.10 10.91 -29.79
N ALA A 564 -21.77 10.72 -31.08
CA ALA A 564 -20.40 10.51 -31.52
C ALA A 564 -19.49 11.70 -31.17
N ALA A 565 -20.00 12.92 -31.26
CA ALA A 565 -19.32 14.11 -30.77
C ALA A 565 -19.14 14.11 -29.24
N ALA A 566 -20.17 13.70 -28.47
CA ALA A 566 -20.06 13.55 -27.02
C ALA A 566 -18.95 12.56 -26.62
N LEU A 567 -18.91 11.40 -27.28
CA LEU A 567 -17.89 10.37 -27.06
C LEU A 567 -16.50 10.89 -27.41
N LYS A 568 -16.32 11.47 -28.61
CA LYS A 568 -15.04 12.03 -29.06
C LYS A 568 -14.52 13.11 -28.12
N TYR A 569 -15.23 14.24 -28.00
CA TYR A 569 -14.71 15.42 -27.30
C TYR A 569 -14.76 15.26 -25.77
N GLY A 570 -15.76 14.52 -25.25
CA GLY A 570 -15.82 14.19 -23.83
C GLY A 570 -14.64 13.31 -23.40
N SER A 571 -14.26 12.32 -24.22
CA SER A 571 -13.11 11.47 -23.92
C SER A 571 -11.78 12.18 -24.19
N GLU A 572 -11.68 13.00 -25.24
CA GLU A 572 -10.52 13.89 -25.46
C GLU A 572 -10.27 14.76 -24.21
N ALA A 573 -11.30 15.41 -23.65
CA ALA A 573 -11.14 16.24 -22.46
C ALA A 573 -10.90 15.42 -21.18
N TYR A 574 -11.72 14.40 -20.90
CA TYR A 574 -11.70 13.66 -19.64
C TYR A 574 -10.45 12.77 -19.50
N ALA A 575 -10.08 12.01 -20.53
CA ALA A 575 -8.88 11.18 -20.50
C ALA A 575 -7.60 12.05 -20.40
N GLY A 576 -7.62 13.22 -21.05
CA GLY A 576 -6.55 14.22 -20.95
C GLY A 576 -6.41 14.84 -19.56
N PHE A 577 -7.53 15.02 -18.85
CA PHE A 577 -7.56 15.44 -17.44
C PHE A 577 -7.02 14.35 -16.50
N ASN A 578 -7.29 13.06 -16.80
CA ASN A 578 -6.87 11.92 -15.97
C ASN A 578 -5.40 11.49 -16.13
N ALA A 579 -4.74 11.78 -17.26
CA ALA A 579 -3.33 11.40 -17.45
C ALA A 579 -2.46 12.57 -17.92
N GLU A 580 -2.72 13.13 -19.10
CA GLU A 580 -1.83 14.13 -19.71
C GLU A 580 -1.63 15.39 -18.87
N ARG A 581 -2.69 15.97 -18.28
CA ARG A 581 -2.58 17.14 -17.39
C ARG A 581 -1.77 16.82 -16.12
N VAL A 582 -2.00 15.65 -15.52
CA VAL A 582 -1.33 15.19 -14.29
C VAL A 582 0.17 14.99 -14.55
N ALA A 583 0.51 14.32 -15.66
CA ALA A 583 1.88 14.08 -16.08
C ALA A 583 2.63 15.40 -16.35
N GLU A 584 1.99 16.36 -16.99
CA GLU A 584 2.58 17.69 -17.23
C GLU A 584 2.83 18.50 -15.96
N GLN A 585 1.90 18.49 -14.98
CA GLN A 585 2.12 19.26 -13.75
C GLN A 585 3.28 18.67 -12.94
N LEU A 586 3.32 17.34 -12.79
CA LEU A 586 4.38 16.64 -12.07
C LEU A 586 5.74 16.74 -12.78
N THR A 587 5.81 16.55 -14.10
CA THR A 587 7.11 16.55 -14.82
C THR A 587 7.73 17.93 -15.06
N ARG A 588 7.06 19.02 -14.63
CA ARG A 588 7.67 20.35 -14.50
C ARG A 588 8.57 20.46 -13.26
N GLU A 589 8.35 19.61 -12.25
CA GLU A 589 8.94 19.76 -10.93
C GLU A 589 10.34 19.16 -10.79
N ALA A 590 11.26 19.96 -10.23
CA ALA A 590 12.64 19.53 -10.01
C ALA A 590 12.70 18.34 -9.05
N GLY A 591 13.38 17.27 -9.47
CA GLY A 591 13.55 16.05 -8.68
C GLY A 591 12.33 15.12 -8.64
N GLN A 592 11.27 15.38 -9.42
CA GLN A 592 10.20 14.40 -9.63
C GLN A 592 10.76 13.14 -10.34
N PRO A 593 10.58 11.93 -9.78
CA PRO A 593 10.96 10.69 -10.45
C PRO A 593 10.14 10.42 -11.73
N PRO A 594 10.55 9.46 -12.57
CA PRO A 594 9.87 9.16 -13.83
C PRO A 594 8.36 8.95 -13.67
N VAL A 595 7.60 9.68 -14.51
CA VAL A 595 6.16 9.51 -14.69
C VAL A 595 5.95 8.75 -16.01
N TYR A 596 5.05 7.78 -16.02
CA TYR A 596 4.65 7.01 -17.19
C TYR A 596 3.15 7.19 -17.40
N ALA A 597 2.70 7.33 -18.65
CA ALA A 597 1.28 7.39 -19.00
C ALA A 597 0.92 6.30 -20.00
N TYR A 598 -0.30 5.77 -19.92
CA TYR A 598 -0.91 4.95 -20.97
C TYR A 598 -2.30 5.42 -21.40
N ARG A 599 -2.65 5.05 -22.62
CA ARG A 599 -3.97 5.16 -23.22
C ARG A 599 -4.47 3.77 -23.60
N PHE A 600 -5.44 3.26 -22.86
CA PHE A 600 -6.07 1.97 -23.15
C PHE A 600 -7.21 2.17 -24.15
N ALA A 601 -7.15 1.42 -25.25
CA ALA A 601 -8.02 1.59 -26.43
C ALA A 601 -8.68 0.28 -26.88
N TRP A 602 -8.57 -0.79 -26.09
CA TRP A 602 -9.18 -2.07 -26.46
C TRP A 602 -10.70 -1.95 -26.62
N GLY A 603 -11.21 -2.51 -27.73
CA GLY A 603 -12.62 -2.41 -28.10
C GLY A 603 -12.97 -1.21 -28.98
N THR A 604 -12.04 -0.31 -29.33
CA THR A 604 -12.31 0.76 -30.31
C THR A 604 -12.09 0.35 -31.77
N GLN A 605 -11.75 -0.92 -32.04
CA GLN A 605 -11.56 -1.45 -33.40
C GLN A 605 -12.83 -2.16 -33.94
N PRO A 606 -13.22 -1.92 -35.21
CA PRO A 606 -14.28 -2.67 -35.89
C PRO A 606 -14.11 -4.18 -35.80
N GLY A 607 -15.20 -4.90 -35.51
CA GLY A 607 -15.21 -6.36 -35.38
C GLY A 607 -14.40 -6.96 -34.20
N VAL A 608 -13.85 -6.15 -33.28
CA VAL A 608 -13.24 -6.66 -32.03
C VAL A 608 -14.27 -6.83 -30.92
N ILE A 609 -15.18 -5.86 -30.78
CA ILE A 609 -16.42 -6.00 -30.01
C ILE A 609 -17.61 -5.85 -30.96
N SER A 610 -18.83 -6.13 -30.49
CA SER A 610 -20.03 -5.97 -31.32
C SER A 610 -20.20 -4.51 -31.78
N GLU A 611 -20.66 -4.31 -33.02
CA GLU A 611 -20.85 -2.97 -33.62
C GLU A 611 -21.73 -2.04 -32.76
N ARG A 612 -22.69 -2.60 -32.00
CA ARG A 612 -23.50 -1.84 -31.04
C ARG A 612 -22.66 -1.30 -29.88
N LEU A 613 -21.77 -2.10 -29.30
CA LEU A 613 -20.90 -1.67 -28.19
C LEU A 613 -19.70 -0.85 -28.68
N LEU A 614 -19.25 -1.03 -29.92
CA LEU A 614 -18.30 -0.12 -30.58
C LEU A 614 -18.91 1.28 -30.74
N THR A 615 -20.16 1.35 -31.21
CA THR A 615 -20.90 2.63 -31.36
C THR A 615 -21.21 3.29 -30.01
N LEU A 616 -21.48 2.49 -28.97
CA LEU A 616 -21.94 3.00 -27.67
C LEU A 616 -20.82 3.25 -26.65
N LEU A 617 -19.74 2.46 -26.65
CA LEU A 617 -18.77 2.37 -25.55
C LEU A 617 -17.31 2.35 -26.01
N GLY A 618 -16.89 1.38 -26.83
CA GLY A 618 -15.49 1.15 -27.16
C GLY A 618 -14.65 0.74 -25.93
N ALA A 619 -13.75 1.62 -25.49
CA ALA A 619 -12.99 1.56 -24.24
C ALA A 619 -13.56 2.55 -23.19
N PRO A 620 -14.71 2.25 -22.52
CA PRO A 620 -15.29 3.08 -21.47
C PRO A 620 -14.44 3.06 -20.19
N HIS A 621 -14.51 4.14 -19.40
CA HIS A 621 -13.87 4.27 -18.09
C HIS A 621 -13.94 3.00 -17.21
N GLY A 622 -12.78 2.44 -16.86
CA GLY A 622 -12.65 1.23 -16.04
C GLY A 622 -12.57 -0.10 -16.82
N ALA A 623 -12.72 -0.11 -18.15
CA ALA A 623 -12.59 -1.32 -18.98
C ALA A 623 -11.21 -1.99 -18.91
N ASP A 624 -10.19 -1.27 -18.45
CA ASP A 624 -8.83 -1.77 -18.25
C ASP A 624 -8.67 -2.59 -16.95
N MET A 625 -9.61 -2.49 -16.00
CA MET A 625 -9.56 -3.28 -14.76
C MET A 625 -9.78 -4.78 -15.01
N ASP A 626 -10.70 -5.13 -15.90
CA ASP A 626 -10.96 -6.52 -16.35
C ASP A 626 -9.65 -7.20 -16.87
N PHE A 627 -8.71 -6.40 -17.39
CA PHE A 627 -7.43 -6.89 -17.93
C PHE A 627 -6.33 -7.04 -16.87
N TYR A 628 -6.42 -6.33 -15.74
CA TYR A 628 -5.52 -6.51 -14.59
C TYR A 628 -6.00 -7.60 -13.63
N THR A 629 -7.30 -7.65 -13.33
CA THR A 629 -7.88 -8.72 -12.50
C THR A 629 -7.92 -10.04 -13.25
N GLY A 630 -8.16 -10.01 -14.56
CA GLY A 630 -8.40 -11.19 -15.38
C GLY A 630 -9.81 -11.78 -15.20
N HIS A 631 -10.65 -11.12 -14.41
CA HIS A 631 -12.07 -11.42 -14.25
C HIS A 631 -12.89 -10.62 -15.26
N ALA A 632 -14.12 -11.07 -15.50
CA ALA A 632 -15.11 -10.37 -16.31
C ALA A 632 -16.19 -9.76 -15.40
N ASP A 633 -15.77 -9.11 -14.31
CA ASP A 633 -16.63 -8.57 -13.25
C ASP A 633 -16.87 -7.05 -13.36
N GLY A 634 -16.08 -6.31 -14.15
CA GLY A 634 -16.32 -4.91 -14.52
C GLY A 634 -17.18 -4.75 -15.76
N ILE A 635 -16.64 -4.10 -16.81
CA ILE A 635 -17.43 -3.71 -18.00
C ILE A 635 -18.01 -4.93 -18.73
N ALA A 636 -17.26 -6.03 -18.79
CA ALA A 636 -17.75 -7.28 -19.37
C ALA A 636 -18.97 -7.87 -18.63
N ALA A 637 -19.17 -7.61 -17.32
CA ALA A 637 -20.34 -8.08 -16.58
C ALA A 637 -21.63 -7.31 -16.93
N TYR A 638 -21.51 -6.01 -17.24
CA TYR A 638 -22.64 -5.19 -17.67
C TYR A 638 -23.05 -5.46 -19.12
N PHE A 639 -22.12 -5.93 -19.95
CA PHE A 639 -22.33 -6.21 -21.37
C PHE A 639 -21.81 -7.61 -21.77
N PRO A 640 -22.39 -8.69 -21.21
CA PRO A 640 -21.92 -10.06 -21.44
C PRO A 640 -22.10 -10.47 -22.92
N ASP A 641 -23.16 -9.99 -23.56
CA ASP A 641 -23.40 -10.20 -24.99
C ASP A 641 -22.58 -9.22 -25.84
N GLY A 642 -21.41 -9.68 -26.29
CA GLY A 642 -20.67 -9.03 -27.36
C GLY A 642 -19.65 -7.97 -26.94
N TYR A 643 -19.29 -7.87 -25.66
CA TYR A 643 -18.04 -7.22 -25.24
C TYR A 643 -16.90 -8.24 -25.23
N PHE A 644 -16.89 -9.19 -24.28
CA PHE A 644 -15.98 -10.34 -24.34
C PHE A 644 -16.62 -11.49 -25.13
N SER A 645 -15.82 -12.18 -25.95
CA SER A 645 -16.22 -13.35 -26.73
C SER A 645 -15.04 -14.30 -26.94
N ASP A 646 -15.30 -15.56 -27.32
CA ASP A 646 -14.21 -16.49 -27.66
C ASP A 646 -13.36 -15.99 -28.84
N THR A 647 -14.00 -15.35 -29.84
CA THR A 647 -13.35 -14.75 -31.01
C THR A 647 -12.28 -13.73 -30.64
N ASN A 648 -12.54 -12.90 -29.63
CA ASN A 648 -11.63 -11.83 -29.20
C ASN A 648 -10.75 -12.23 -27.99
N LYS A 649 -10.87 -13.46 -27.49
CA LYS A 649 -10.08 -13.94 -26.35
C LYS A 649 -8.56 -13.97 -26.58
N PRO A 650 -8.03 -14.46 -27.72
CA PRO A 650 -6.57 -14.58 -27.88
C PRO A 650 -5.83 -13.24 -27.85
N GLY A 651 -6.40 -12.19 -28.44
CA GLY A 651 -5.86 -10.83 -28.36
C GLY A 651 -5.96 -10.23 -26.95
N ARG A 652 -7.11 -10.43 -26.27
CA ARG A 652 -7.28 -9.98 -24.87
C ARG A 652 -6.31 -10.66 -23.90
N ASP A 653 -6.10 -11.97 -24.04
CA ASP A 653 -5.17 -12.73 -23.22
C ASP A 653 -3.73 -12.20 -23.36
N GLN A 654 -3.30 -11.87 -24.59
CA GLN A 654 -2.00 -11.24 -24.82
C GLN A 654 -1.90 -9.84 -24.23
N LEU A 655 -2.94 -9.01 -24.38
CA LEU A 655 -2.96 -7.66 -23.82
C LEU A 655 -2.93 -7.66 -22.29
N SER A 656 -3.73 -8.50 -21.64
CA SER A 656 -3.70 -8.71 -20.19
C SER A 656 -2.32 -9.18 -19.71
N ALA A 657 -1.70 -10.15 -20.39
CA ALA A 657 -0.36 -10.63 -20.08
C ALA A 657 0.70 -9.51 -20.21
N ALA A 658 0.62 -8.67 -21.23
CA ALA A 658 1.53 -7.54 -21.42
C ALA A 658 1.31 -6.43 -20.36
N MET A 659 0.05 -6.09 -20.06
CA MET A 659 -0.30 -5.13 -18.99
C MET A 659 0.23 -5.59 -17.63
N ALA A 660 0.04 -6.87 -17.28
CA ALA A 660 0.60 -7.46 -16.07
C ALA A 660 2.14 -7.45 -16.07
N ALA A 661 2.79 -7.63 -17.23
CA ALA A 661 4.25 -7.59 -17.35
C ALA A 661 4.84 -6.18 -17.14
N TYR A 662 4.23 -5.14 -17.72
CA TYR A 662 4.63 -3.75 -17.46
C TYR A 662 4.36 -3.34 -16.00
N LEU A 663 3.17 -3.65 -15.47
CA LEU A 663 2.83 -3.34 -14.09
C LEU A 663 3.77 -4.05 -13.11
N LYS A 664 4.10 -5.32 -13.35
CA LYS A 664 5.13 -6.05 -12.61
C LYS A 664 6.47 -5.30 -12.58
N GLN A 665 7.00 -4.92 -13.74
CA GLN A 665 8.29 -4.26 -13.81
C GLN A 665 8.26 -2.89 -13.08
N PHE A 666 7.14 -2.17 -13.16
CA PHE A 666 6.90 -0.95 -12.38
C PHE A 666 6.83 -1.23 -10.86
N LEU A 667 6.07 -2.23 -10.41
CA LEU A 667 5.98 -2.62 -8.99
C LEU A 667 7.36 -2.97 -8.41
N TYR A 668 8.22 -3.66 -9.16
CA TYR A 668 9.58 -3.99 -8.72
C TYR A 668 10.54 -2.80 -8.77
N THR A 669 10.46 -1.90 -9.76
CA THR A 669 11.56 -0.96 -10.08
C THR A 669 11.19 0.52 -10.24
N GLY A 670 9.91 0.87 -10.30
CA GLY A 670 9.45 2.23 -10.63
C GLY A 670 9.52 2.59 -12.11
N ASN A 671 9.80 1.62 -12.98
CA ASN A 671 9.89 1.79 -14.43
C ASN A 671 9.24 0.57 -15.11
N PRO A 672 8.21 0.71 -15.96
CA PRO A 672 7.61 -0.42 -16.67
C PRO A 672 8.54 -1.03 -17.74
N GLY A 673 9.50 -0.24 -18.28
CA GLY A 673 10.49 -0.71 -19.24
C GLY A 673 9.87 -1.40 -20.46
N THR A 674 10.33 -2.63 -20.76
CA THR A 674 9.75 -3.52 -21.77
C THR A 674 8.93 -4.65 -21.13
N GLY A 675 8.40 -4.45 -19.92
CA GLY A 675 7.73 -5.50 -19.14
C GLY A 675 8.60 -6.72 -18.78
N GLY A 676 9.92 -6.64 -19.00
CA GLY A 676 10.86 -7.75 -18.85
C GLY A 676 10.97 -8.69 -20.06
N SER A 677 10.35 -8.35 -21.20
CA SER A 677 10.47 -9.09 -22.48
C SER A 677 11.18 -8.24 -23.55
N PRO A 678 11.94 -8.82 -24.49
CA PRO A 678 12.39 -8.09 -25.68
C PRO A 678 11.27 -7.88 -26.72
N ASP A 679 10.18 -8.65 -26.65
CA ASP A 679 9.09 -8.65 -27.64
C ASP A 679 8.02 -7.58 -27.36
N LEU A 680 8.08 -6.92 -26.21
CA LEU A 680 7.18 -5.84 -25.82
C LEU A 680 7.82 -4.47 -26.07
N ALA A 681 7.03 -3.49 -26.50
CA ALA A 681 7.49 -2.14 -26.76
C ALA A 681 8.13 -1.49 -25.53
N ALA A 682 9.21 -0.73 -25.73
CA ALA A 682 9.85 0.04 -24.67
C ALA A 682 8.98 1.21 -24.24
N TRP A 683 8.45 1.16 -23.02
CA TRP A 683 7.67 2.24 -22.42
C TRP A 683 8.61 3.31 -21.87
N THR A 684 8.75 4.39 -22.63
CA THR A 684 9.53 5.56 -22.22
C THR A 684 8.75 6.43 -21.23
N PRO A 685 9.41 7.12 -20.30
CA PRO A 685 8.73 8.06 -19.41
C PRO A 685 8.19 9.27 -20.17
N TRP A 686 7.18 9.90 -19.60
CA TRP A 686 6.60 11.15 -20.08
C TRP A 686 7.65 12.26 -20.07
N THR A 687 7.75 13.01 -21.17
CA THR A 687 8.44 14.31 -21.20
C THR A 687 7.60 15.29 -22.02
N LYS A 688 7.64 16.58 -21.66
CA LYS A 688 6.81 17.63 -22.30
C LYS A 688 7.06 17.78 -23.81
N ASP A 689 8.27 17.41 -24.27
CA ASP A 689 8.73 17.58 -25.66
C ASP A 689 8.70 16.25 -26.44
N ALA A 690 8.21 15.16 -25.85
CA ALA A 690 8.13 13.87 -26.52
C ALA A 690 7.08 13.87 -27.64
N GLN A 691 7.48 13.45 -28.84
CA GLN A 691 6.56 13.26 -29.96
C GLN A 691 5.55 12.12 -29.72
N ALA A 692 5.91 11.15 -28.87
CA ALA A 692 5.05 10.04 -28.46
C ALA A 692 5.13 9.86 -26.92
N PRO A 693 4.34 10.64 -26.14
CA PRO A 693 4.50 10.72 -24.69
C PRO A 693 3.75 9.61 -23.92
N ILE A 694 2.85 8.86 -24.59
CA ILE A 694 1.91 7.93 -23.95
C ILE A 694 1.99 6.52 -24.56
N MET A 695 1.94 5.46 -23.75
CA MET A 695 1.87 4.09 -24.24
C MET A 695 0.44 3.75 -24.67
N ARG A 696 0.21 3.33 -25.91
CA ARG A 696 -1.10 2.81 -26.33
C ARG A 696 -1.20 1.31 -26.03
N LEU A 697 -2.31 0.92 -25.42
CA LEU A 697 -2.61 -0.46 -25.01
C LEU A 697 -3.90 -0.92 -25.71
N ASP A 698 -3.78 -1.82 -26.68
CA ASP A 698 -4.88 -2.30 -27.53
C ASP A 698 -4.60 -3.73 -28.02
N ALA A 699 -5.58 -4.37 -28.66
CA ALA A 699 -5.45 -5.66 -29.33
C ALA A 699 -6.58 -5.86 -30.35
N SER A 700 -6.26 -6.38 -31.52
CA SER A 700 -7.25 -7.03 -32.38
C SER A 700 -7.77 -8.32 -31.75
N ASN A 701 -8.65 -9.04 -32.44
CA ASN A 701 -9.18 -10.33 -31.98
C ASN A 701 -8.09 -11.37 -31.60
N THR A 702 -6.91 -11.28 -32.22
CA THR A 702 -5.89 -12.34 -32.15
C THR A 702 -4.56 -11.92 -31.54
N THR A 703 -4.22 -10.64 -31.54
CA THR A 703 -2.85 -10.16 -31.27
C THR A 703 -2.86 -8.85 -30.49
N ALA A 704 -1.97 -8.69 -29.52
CA ALA A 704 -1.80 -7.42 -28.80
C ALA A 704 -1.07 -6.36 -29.65
N GLU A 705 -1.54 -5.13 -29.59
CA GLU A 705 -1.13 -4.01 -30.45
C GLU A 705 -0.70 -2.83 -29.56
N ILE A 706 0.55 -2.91 -29.10
CA ILE A 706 1.10 -2.08 -28.03
C ILE A 706 2.30 -1.27 -28.53
N GLY A 707 2.33 0.03 -28.22
CA GLY A 707 3.47 0.90 -28.56
C GLY A 707 3.28 2.35 -28.12
N MET A 708 4.39 3.09 -28.01
CA MET A 708 4.34 4.53 -27.75
C MET A 708 3.60 5.26 -28.89
N SER A 709 2.61 6.08 -28.54
CA SER A 709 1.69 6.75 -29.45
C SER A 709 1.88 8.26 -29.44
N THR A 710 1.70 8.89 -30.60
CA THR A 710 1.70 10.36 -30.77
C THR A 710 0.34 10.99 -30.42
N GLN A 711 -0.62 10.20 -29.93
CA GLN A 711 -1.88 10.71 -29.40
C GLN A 711 -1.61 11.46 -28.10
N TYR A 712 -2.24 12.63 -27.94
CA TYR A 712 -1.98 13.53 -26.83
C TYR A 712 -3.15 14.49 -26.67
N ASN A 713 -3.86 14.42 -25.54
CA ASN A 713 -5.01 15.26 -25.28
C ASN A 713 -4.60 16.58 -24.61
N GLN A 714 -4.80 17.68 -25.34
CA GLN A 714 -4.47 19.05 -24.95
C GLN A 714 -5.42 19.64 -23.88
N GLY A 715 -6.37 18.87 -23.36
CA GLY A 715 -7.31 19.28 -22.33
C GLY A 715 -8.46 20.18 -22.81
N LYS A 716 -9.28 20.60 -21.84
CA LYS A 716 -10.55 21.33 -21.98
C LYS A 716 -10.53 22.45 -23.03
N ASP A 717 -9.62 23.42 -22.94
CA ASP A 717 -9.67 24.62 -23.80
C ASP A 717 -9.37 24.32 -25.27
N ALA A 718 -8.43 23.42 -25.53
CA ALA A 718 -8.12 22.96 -26.87
C ALA A 718 -9.29 22.14 -27.46
N VAL A 719 -9.94 21.31 -26.64
CA VAL A 719 -11.17 20.59 -27.02
C VAL A 719 -12.30 21.57 -27.31
N MET A 720 -12.54 22.60 -26.49
CA MET A 720 -13.53 23.65 -26.78
C MET A 720 -13.25 24.38 -28.11
N ALA A 721 -12.00 24.78 -28.35
CA ALA A 721 -11.61 25.46 -29.58
C ALA A 721 -11.80 24.57 -30.82
N LYS A 722 -11.48 23.28 -30.70
CA LYS A 722 -11.69 22.25 -31.72
C LYS A 722 -13.17 22.00 -31.99
N MET A 723 -13.98 21.79 -30.94
CA MET A 723 -15.44 21.66 -31.02
C MET A 723 -16.08 22.85 -31.72
N LYS A 724 -15.71 24.08 -31.35
CA LYS A 724 -16.26 25.32 -31.93
C LYS A 724 -15.93 25.51 -33.42
N LYS A 725 -14.94 24.79 -33.94
CA LYS A 725 -14.55 24.76 -35.35
C LYS A 725 -15.16 23.57 -36.11
N GLU A 726 -15.31 22.43 -35.46
CA GLU A 726 -15.69 21.14 -36.09
C GLU A 726 -17.19 20.81 -35.98
N LEU A 727 -17.95 21.46 -35.08
CA LEU A 727 -19.35 21.13 -34.80
C LEU A 727 -20.36 22.20 -35.25
N PRO A 728 -21.61 21.80 -35.59
CA PRO A 728 -22.75 22.72 -35.65
C PRO A 728 -23.02 23.37 -34.28
N GLU A 729 -23.41 24.66 -34.29
CA GLU A 729 -23.69 25.48 -33.09
C GLU A 729 -24.65 24.81 -32.09
N GLU A 730 -25.68 24.11 -32.57
CA GLU A 730 -26.62 23.35 -31.74
C GLU A 730 -25.94 22.20 -30.98
N THR A 731 -25.08 21.43 -31.67
CA THR A 731 -24.33 20.33 -31.05
C THR A 731 -23.26 20.87 -30.12
N TYR A 732 -22.59 21.97 -30.48
CA TYR A 732 -21.66 22.66 -29.59
C TYR A 732 -22.35 23.03 -28.27
N LYS A 733 -23.52 23.69 -28.32
CA LYS A 733 -24.27 24.08 -27.12
C LYS A 733 -24.82 22.91 -26.32
N LEU A 734 -25.37 21.88 -26.97
CA LEU A 734 -25.82 20.66 -26.29
C LEU A 734 -24.68 20.07 -25.45
N LEU A 735 -23.49 19.94 -26.05
CA LEU A 735 -22.34 19.35 -25.36
C LEU A 735 -21.80 20.27 -24.25
N THR A 736 -21.58 21.56 -24.51
CA THR A 736 -20.96 22.47 -23.54
C THR A 736 -21.92 22.95 -22.43
N GLU A 737 -23.21 23.12 -22.72
CA GLU A 737 -24.20 23.67 -21.77
C GLU A 737 -25.08 22.62 -21.08
N LYS A 738 -25.05 21.34 -21.50
CA LYS A 738 -25.88 20.27 -20.91
C LYS A 738 -25.06 19.01 -20.56
N VAL A 739 -24.35 18.43 -21.53
CA VAL A 739 -23.70 17.12 -21.35
C VAL A 739 -22.45 17.22 -20.49
N PHE A 740 -21.53 18.14 -20.80
CA PHE A 740 -20.27 18.33 -20.06
C PHE A 740 -20.42 19.29 -18.86
N ALA A 741 -21.48 20.09 -18.83
CA ALA A 741 -21.70 21.10 -17.79
C ALA A 741 -21.67 20.52 -16.36
N GLY A 742 -20.96 21.22 -15.47
CA GLY A 742 -20.76 20.84 -14.06
C GLY A 742 -19.89 19.59 -13.84
N ARG A 743 -19.27 19.02 -14.88
CA ARG A 743 -18.37 17.87 -14.73
C ARG A 743 -16.94 18.36 -14.51
N PHE A 744 -16.21 17.75 -13.58
CA PHE A 744 -14.94 18.32 -13.08
C PHE A 744 -13.78 18.38 -14.09
N PHE A 745 -13.89 17.71 -15.25
CA PHE A 745 -12.93 17.86 -16.37
C PHE A 745 -13.27 19.04 -17.29
N TRP A 746 -14.41 19.68 -17.06
CA TRP A 746 -15.04 20.73 -17.86
C TRP A 746 -15.29 22.03 -17.07
N GLU A 747 -15.10 22.00 -15.75
CA GLU A 747 -15.03 23.17 -14.87
C GLU A 747 -13.66 23.85 -14.95
#